data_AF-A0AA95K1D9-F1
#
_entry.id   AF-A0AA95K1D9-F1
#
_cell.length_a   1.000
_cell.length_b   1.000
_cell.length_c   1.000
_cell.angle_alpha   90.00
_cell.angle_beta   90.00
_cell.angle_gamma   90.00
#
_symmetry.space_group_name_H-M   'P 1'
#
loop_
_entity.id
_entity.type
_entity.pdbx_description
1 polymer ?
#
loop_
_entity_poly.entity_id
_entity_poly.type
_entity_poly.pdbx_seq_one_letter_code
_entity_poly.pdbx_strand_id
1 'polypeptide(L)'
;MGKTVTSIIGAGLMIAGTIATGGLGLALIAAGLAVQTAGSLLFQDKMPSGGYREQAERKQMLRSSVASETVIVGKTICSGLLFFAETKKDGEDVNKTLYLALTIAGHKISRIGRIWFNDDLIDTFGDKASYELHNDRTDADPYLLKNSPSWKSDMIGRGLAWLRLTLIYDAEKYPYGIPNTKVEVWGKEIFDPRTNKTTWSNNGALVILDYYRSYLKVSDEDINFESFKAAANLCDESVKTPEEDYEPRYTINGAYELSESPASVLDNMHKCIAAEPTYIAGKHGIIMQSYNGPATLRIEGSQIIDTVNITPELPLRDATNAVYGTFIDAGQMYTKTDFTPVVVQEWVDEDGLEIKENMDYRFVSSPYQAERLANLYLRKKRAGRRVQLTMNLDGYAYRPGDVVLFNLPNLGIKDAEFRVAEWKFHPQEGVEILLEEDGEYIYEDIIGKPFERPPFTELPTGGVAAPINLQFIPTTIGDVVQGYLSWQNVAADVRYNTINIIEDGKVIQTIQVPGERVDISGLPRGTYRVEVRAVNAAGAISQPAIRDFSIEAPPPPIGIDITVGMFSLTVAPKLGDTASYGSTFEFWFSEEKLKDTTENEVINHATKVGQGQFWTQGDLKPGHEYYFYIRTINSYGKSPFIEASGIPDSLPGDILDEIDKKISDSEAIKKLKEGIISSTEAILENAKGLGGNFTYFVRENGKMKAEIVEVRNYVVTETTALAEKLDQVKVTADNSWAAAQNALQAKYDLKKGEASATWTSLVKIYYDGVDYDAGMVIGAELKNGTVTTQIGFSAQTFIVYNPSNGKMEPVFAIKNGQVFLRSAFIDKADIEELLIGSVIRSKNYQAGNKGFKIDGETGIAEFNRLLINKDFKINGDESKIVLDNTGLAVYPAAGGVIKLGRRP
;
A
#
# COMPACT_ATOMS: atom_id res chain seq x y z
N MET A 1 24.49 15.63 47.60
CA MET A 1 23.58 14.93 48.54
C MET A 1 22.37 14.48 47.72
N GLY A 2 21.81 13.28 47.85
CA GLY A 2 22.25 12.08 48.58
C GLY A 2 21.87 10.83 47.79
N LYS A 3 22.48 9.67 48.08
CA LYS A 3 22.16 8.41 47.39
C LYS A 3 20.86 7.81 47.95
N THR A 4 19.96 7.38 47.06
CA THR A 4 18.98 6.33 47.36
C THR A 4 18.97 5.36 46.19
N VAL A 5 19.67 4.23 46.35
CA VAL A 5 19.57 3.08 45.44
C VAL A 5 18.42 2.22 45.94
N THR A 6 17.49 1.87 45.06
CA THR A 6 16.45 0.88 45.34
C THR A 6 16.45 -0.17 44.23
N SER A 7 17.24 -1.22 44.44
CA SER A 7 17.20 -2.43 43.63
C SER A 7 15.93 -3.23 43.95
N ILE A 8 15.13 -3.56 42.94
CA ILE A 8 14.10 -4.60 43.07
C ILE A 8 14.44 -5.70 42.06
N ILE A 9 15.12 -6.75 42.54
CA ILE A 9 15.31 -7.99 41.79
C ILE A 9 14.04 -8.83 41.96
N GLY A 10 13.57 -9.44 40.86
CA GLY A 10 12.31 -10.17 40.86
C GLY A 10 12.31 -11.42 41.75
N ALA A 11 11.20 -11.61 42.47
CA ALA A 11 10.78 -12.90 43.01
C ALA A 11 9.32 -13.10 42.61
N GLY A 12 9.04 -14.13 41.80
CA GLY A 12 7.70 -14.40 41.29
C GLY A 12 6.77 -14.96 42.36
N LEU A 13 5.64 -14.30 42.60
CA LEU A 13 4.62 -14.78 43.54
C LEU A 13 3.21 -14.34 43.09
N MET A 14 2.64 -15.11 42.17
CA MET A 14 1.27 -14.91 41.68
C MET A 14 0.25 -15.39 42.72
N ILE A 15 -0.18 -14.51 43.63
CA ILE A 15 -1.34 -14.76 44.49
C ILE A 15 -2.61 -14.43 43.71
N ALA A 16 -3.47 -15.44 43.50
CA ALA A 16 -4.67 -15.30 42.70
C ALA A 16 -5.79 -14.54 43.43
N GLY A 17 -6.13 -13.35 42.91
CA GLY A 17 -7.49 -12.82 42.86
C GLY A 17 -8.19 -12.42 44.17
N THR A 18 -8.47 -11.13 44.32
CA THR A 18 -9.79 -10.68 44.79
C THR A 18 -10.09 -9.27 44.26
N ILE A 19 -11.24 -9.08 43.61
CA ILE A 19 -11.69 -7.77 43.13
C ILE A 19 -12.47 -7.08 44.25
N ALA A 20 -12.02 -5.89 44.66
CA ALA A 20 -12.76 -5.01 45.58
C ALA A 20 -13.19 -3.74 44.85
N THR A 21 -14.50 -3.54 44.71
CA THR A 21 -15.09 -2.40 44.00
C THR A 21 -15.12 -1.13 44.86
N GLY A 22 -14.59 -0.02 44.34
CA GLY A 22 -14.73 1.30 44.95
C GLY A 22 -13.88 2.33 44.21
N GLY A 23 -14.52 3.23 43.45
CA GLY A 23 -13.82 4.15 42.56
C GLY A 23 -13.66 5.57 43.12
N LEU A 24 -12.56 6.21 42.73
CA LEU A 24 -12.46 7.67 42.53
C LEU A 24 -11.23 7.91 41.63
N GLY A 25 -11.42 8.56 40.49
CA GLY A 25 -10.36 8.68 39.47
C GLY A 25 -9.44 9.88 39.68
N LEU A 26 -8.13 9.63 39.64
CA LEU A 26 -7.08 10.61 39.34
C LEU A 26 -6.00 9.92 38.50
N ALA A 27 -5.56 10.57 37.42
CA ALA A 27 -4.59 9.97 36.50
C ALA A 27 -3.15 10.11 37.04
N LEU A 28 -2.38 9.01 36.94
CA LEU A 28 -0.93 9.03 37.12
C LEU A 28 -0.29 8.02 36.16
N ILE A 29 0.26 8.53 35.05
CA ILE A 29 0.99 7.73 34.06
C ILE A 29 2.44 7.58 34.54
N ALA A 30 2.80 6.43 35.13
CA ALA A 30 4.17 5.88 35.15
C ALA A 30 4.26 4.53 35.90
N ALA A 31 5.25 3.72 35.47
CA ALA A 31 5.98 2.71 36.25
C ALA A 31 5.22 1.48 36.83
N GLY A 32 5.20 0.42 36.03
CA GLY A 32 6.21 -0.64 36.24
C GLY A 32 5.88 -1.82 37.16
N LEU A 33 5.21 -2.82 36.60
CA LEU A 33 5.36 -4.23 37.02
C LEU A 33 5.56 -5.09 35.77
N ALA A 34 6.82 -5.24 35.35
CA ALA A 34 7.18 -5.93 34.12
C ALA A 34 7.19 -7.45 34.32
N VAL A 35 6.18 -8.13 33.77
CA VAL A 35 6.32 -9.53 33.39
C VAL A 35 7.14 -9.55 32.09
N GLN A 36 8.47 -9.65 32.21
CA GLN A 36 9.33 -9.85 31.05
C GLN A 36 9.16 -11.28 30.53
N THR A 37 8.61 -11.43 29.34
CA THR A 37 8.57 -12.70 28.59
C THR A 37 9.09 -12.50 27.17
N ALA A 38 10.25 -13.10 26.88
CA ALA A 38 10.73 -13.50 25.56
C ALA A 38 11.07 -12.44 24.48
N GLY A 39 11.30 -11.15 24.81
CA GLY A 39 11.45 -10.10 23.77
C GLY A 39 12.67 -9.15 23.78
N SER A 40 13.69 -9.32 24.63
CA SER A 40 14.70 -8.24 24.78
C SER A 40 16.15 -8.57 25.23
N LEU A 41 16.61 -9.83 25.26
CA LEU A 41 18.03 -10.11 25.62
C LEU A 41 19.07 -9.43 24.70
N LEU A 42 18.68 -9.15 23.44
CA LEU A 42 19.51 -8.42 22.46
C LEU A 42 19.48 -6.88 22.66
N PHE A 43 18.53 -6.35 23.43
CA PHE A 43 18.11 -4.92 23.40
C PHE A 43 17.86 -4.29 24.78
N GLN A 44 18.25 -4.94 25.88
CA GLN A 44 18.23 -4.32 27.21
C GLN A 44 19.46 -3.44 27.43
N ASP A 45 19.29 -2.37 28.21
CA ASP A 45 20.36 -1.47 28.68
C ASP A 45 21.31 -2.19 29.67
N LYS A 46 22.14 -3.09 29.11
CA LYS A 46 23.07 -4.03 29.76
C LYS A 46 22.40 -5.11 30.61
N MET A 47 22.70 -6.37 30.29
CA MET A 47 22.46 -7.50 31.18
C MET A 47 23.04 -7.21 32.58
N PRO A 48 22.39 -7.67 33.67
CA PRO A 48 22.92 -7.50 35.02
C PRO A 48 24.33 -8.09 35.14
N SER A 49 25.35 -7.23 35.28
CA SER A 49 26.74 -7.64 35.46
C SER A 49 26.96 -8.15 36.89
N GLY A 50 26.30 -9.25 37.24
CA GLY A 50 26.60 -10.02 38.44
C GLY A 50 28.04 -10.51 38.37
N GLY A 51 28.86 -10.08 39.32
CA GLY A 51 30.25 -10.54 39.41
C GLY A 51 30.28 -12.05 39.64
N TYR A 52 30.69 -12.80 38.63
CA TYR A 52 30.91 -14.24 38.71
C TYR A 52 32.42 -14.51 38.86
N ARG A 53 32.77 -15.60 39.55
CA ARG A 53 34.18 -15.98 39.74
C ARG A 53 34.83 -16.32 38.41
N GLU A 54 35.93 -15.65 38.09
CA GLU A 54 36.59 -15.76 36.77
C GLU A 54 37.24 -17.14 36.56
N GLN A 55 37.36 -17.56 35.29
CA GLN A 55 37.86 -18.91 34.98
C GLN A 55 39.33 -19.11 35.42
N ALA A 56 40.14 -18.05 35.45
CA ALA A 56 41.49 -18.09 36.02
C ALA A 56 41.47 -18.43 37.52
N GLU A 57 40.53 -17.84 38.27
CA GLU A 57 40.33 -18.11 39.71
C GLU A 57 39.71 -19.48 39.96
N ARG A 58 38.81 -19.95 39.07
CA ARG A 58 38.24 -21.32 39.13
C ARG A 58 39.31 -22.39 38.96
N LYS A 59 40.43 -22.10 38.32
CA LYS A 59 41.61 -22.99 38.22
C LYS A 59 42.58 -22.87 39.41
N GLN A 60 42.25 -22.11 40.46
CA GLN A 60 43.03 -22.01 41.71
C GLN A 60 42.30 -22.66 42.89
N MET A 61 43.03 -23.42 43.70
CA MET A 61 42.54 -24.11 44.90
C MET A 61 42.13 -23.10 45.98
N LEU A 62 40.84 -23.05 46.31
CA LEU A 62 40.32 -22.20 47.38
C LEU A 62 40.73 -22.73 48.75
N ARG A 63 41.05 -21.81 49.67
CA ARG A 63 41.23 -22.07 51.09
C ARG A 63 40.36 -21.09 51.88
N SER A 64 39.12 -21.48 52.17
CA SER A 64 38.16 -20.66 52.93
C SER A 64 37.33 -21.54 53.86
N SER A 65 36.93 -20.98 55.00
CA SER A 65 35.93 -21.58 55.90
C SER A 65 34.49 -21.40 55.40
N VAL A 66 34.27 -20.47 54.46
CA VAL A 66 32.99 -20.22 53.79
C VAL A 66 33.27 -20.01 52.30
N ALA A 67 32.77 -20.90 51.47
CA ALA A 67 32.85 -20.79 50.01
C ALA A 67 31.52 -21.24 49.40
N SER A 68 31.24 -20.76 48.20
CA SER A 68 30.01 -21.08 47.49
C SER A 68 30.05 -22.48 46.90
N GLU A 69 28.89 -23.12 46.80
CA GLU A 69 28.76 -24.44 46.18
C GLU A 69 28.94 -24.31 44.65
N THR A 70 29.89 -25.05 44.08
CA THR A 70 30.18 -25.02 42.64
C THR A 70 29.45 -26.13 41.91
N VAL A 71 28.70 -25.79 40.86
CA VAL A 71 28.08 -26.74 39.93
C VAL A 71 28.86 -26.74 38.62
N ILE A 72 29.13 -27.93 38.08
CA ILE A 72 29.89 -28.17 36.85
C ILE A 72 28.99 -28.85 35.81
N VAL A 73 28.93 -28.24 34.62
CA VAL A 73 28.09 -28.68 33.49
C VAL A 73 28.95 -28.88 32.24
N GLY A 74 28.57 -29.85 31.40
CA GLY A 74 29.38 -30.29 30.28
C GLY A 74 30.77 -30.78 30.71
N LYS A 75 31.83 -30.26 30.09
CA LYS A 75 33.23 -30.58 30.42
C LYS A 75 34.06 -29.31 30.68
N THR A 76 34.88 -29.27 31.73
CA THR A 76 35.79 -28.13 32.00
C THR A 76 37.06 -28.56 32.75
N ILE A 77 37.98 -27.61 32.97
CA ILE A 77 39.06 -27.76 33.97
C ILE A 77 38.82 -26.75 35.10
N CYS A 78 38.83 -27.23 36.34
CA CYS A 78 38.75 -26.40 37.53
C CYS A 78 39.65 -26.93 38.66
N SER A 79 39.78 -26.16 39.73
CA SER A 79 40.20 -26.62 41.05
C SER A 79 38.99 -26.72 41.98
N GLY A 80 39.23 -26.94 43.27
CA GLY A 80 38.19 -27.12 44.28
C GLY A 80 38.42 -26.31 45.56
N LEU A 81 37.54 -26.54 46.54
CA LEU A 81 37.70 -26.05 47.92
C LEU A 81 38.52 -27.06 48.74
N LEU A 82 39.67 -26.64 49.26
CA LEU A 82 40.43 -27.42 50.23
C LEU A 82 39.75 -27.33 51.60
N PHE A 83 38.96 -28.34 51.96
CA PHE A 83 38.19 -28.36 53.20
C PHE A 83 38.84 -29.17 54.32
N PHE A 84 39.84 -30.01 53.99
CA PHE A 84 40.64 -30.76 54.97
C PHE A 84 42.09 -30.87 54.53
N ALA A 85 43.03 -30.73 55.48
CA ALA A 85 44.45 -30.97 55.28
C ALA A 85 45.08 -31.45 56.59
N GLU A 86 45.76 -32.60 56.58
CA GLU A 86 46.46 -33.15 57.75
C GLU A 86 47.75 -33.90 57.33
N THR A 87 48.86 -33.67 58.03
CA THR A 87 50.06 -34.51 57.88
C THR A 87 49.94 -35.79 58.68
N LYS A 88 50.59 -36.86 58.21
CA LYS A 88 50.73 -38.11 58.95
C LYS A 88 51.50 -37.86 60.26
N LYS A 89 50.86 -38.15 61.40
CA LYS A 89 51.38 -37.86 62.75
C LYS A 89 52.18 -39.01 63.38
N ASP A 90 51.95 -40.26 62.96
CA ASP A 90 52.53 -41.46 63.58
C ASP A 90 53.15 -42.43 62.55
N GLY A 91 54.15 -43.20 62.99
CA GLY A 91 54.82 -44.25 62.21
C GLY A 91 56.08 -43.81 61.46
N GLU A 92 56.43 -44.51 60.37
CA GLU A 92 57.44 -44.02 59.42
C GLU A 92 56.85 -42.91 58.53
N ASP A 93 57.68 -42.01 58.01
CA ASP A 93 57.29 -40.85 57.19
C ASP A 93 56.32 -39.83 57.83
N VAL A 94 56.37 -39.73 59.17
CA VAL A 94 55.77 -38.62 59.94
C VAL A 94 56.21 -37.27 59.38
N ASN A 95 55.24 -36.36 59.22
CA ASN A 95 55.38 -35.04 58.59
C ASN A 95 55.93 -35.03 57.14
N LYS A 96 56.18 -36.18 56.51
CA LYS A 96 56.45 -36.24 55.06
C LYS A 96 55.18 -36.49 54.25
N THR A 97 54.28 -37.36 54.73
CA THR A 97 52.99 -37.59 54.04
C THR A 97 51.96 -36.54 54.44
N LEU A 98 51.30 -35.94 53.44
CA LEU A 98 50.24 -34.95 53.57
C LEU A 98 48.97 -35.45 52.88
N TYR A 99 47.87 -35.49 53.62
CA TYR A 99 46.54 -35.84 53.12
C TYR A 99 45.72 -34.56 52.92
N LEU A 100 45.07 -34.43 51.76
CA LEU A 100 44.21 -33.30 51.42
C LEU A 100 42.85 -33.82 50.94
N ALA A 101 41.77 -33.09 51.25
CA ALA A 101 40.45 -33.31 50.67
C ALA A 101 39.97 -32.03 49.96
N LEU A 102 39.68 -32.17 48.66
CA LEU A 102 39.41 -31.07 47.73
C LEU A 102 38.02 -31.25 47.11
N THR A 103 37.02 -30.45 47.50
CA THR A 103 35.67 -30.50 46.91
C THR A 103 35.70 -29.89 45.51
N ILE A 104 35.43 -30.71 44.50
CA ILE A 104 35.42 -30.34 43.08
C ILE A 104 34.05 -29.78 42.68
N ALA A 105 32.95 -30.40 43.13
CA ALA A 105 31.59 -29.94 42.85
C ALA A 105 30.62 -30.27 44.00
N GLY A 106 29.53 -29.49 44.09
CA GLY A 106 28.42 -29.68 45.03
C GLY A 106 27.53 -30.89 44.77
N HIS A 107 27.68 -31.51 43.60
CA HIS A 107 26.86 -32.60 43.10
C HIS A 107 27.74 -33.75 42.59
N LYS A 108 27.14 -34.93 42.44
CA LYS A 108 27.71 -36.06 41.70
C LYS A 108 28.11 -35.63 40.28
N ILE A 109 29.37 -35.89 39.91
CA ILE A 109 29.90 -35.72 38.55
C ILE A 109 29.88 -37.06 37.79
N SER A 110 30.03 -37.05 36.47
CA SER A 110 30.11 -38.29 35.70
C SER A 110 31.50 -38.94 35.82
N ARG A 111 32.58 -38.16 35.60
CA ARG A 111 33.98 -38.63 35.76
C ARG A 111 34.98 -37.48 35.81
N ILE A 112 36.21 -37.79 36.21
CA ILE A 112 37.39 -36.95 35.98
C ILE A 112 38.29 -37.55 34.89
N GLY A 113 39.18 -36.73 34.33
CA GLY A 113 40.27 -37.11 33.44
C GLY A 113 41.61 -36.75 34.04
N ARG A 114 42.39 -35.92 33.32
CA ARG A 114 43.73 -35.49 33.74
C ARG A 114 43.69 -34.63 35.01
N ILE A 115 44.73 -34.77 35.83
CA ILE A 115 44.98 -33.95 37.02
C ILE A 115 46.38 -33.33 36.87
N TRP A 116 46.50 -32.04 37.16
CA TRP A 116 47.77 -31.31 37.15
C TRP A 116 48.07 -30.74 38.53
N PHE A 117 49.34 -30.75 38.91
CA PHE A 117 49.90 -30.08 40.07
C PHE A 117 50.78 -28.93 39.59
N ASN A 118 50.33 -27.70 39.83
CA ASN A 118 50.77 -26.51 39.10
C ASN A 118 50.56 -26.77 37.60
N ASP A 119 51.60 -27.00 36.80
CA ASP A 119 51.46 -27.26 35.36
C ASP A 119 51.93 -28.66 34.93
N ASP A 120 52.49 -29.45 35.85
CA ASP A 120 52.89 -30.84 35.63
C ASP A 120 51.71 -31.80 35.83
N LEU A 121 51.60 -32.84 34.99
CA LEU A 121 50.62 -33.92 35.18
C LEU A 121 50.96 -34.75 36.43
N ILE A 122 49.94 -35.17 37.18
CA ILE A 122 50.11 -35.95 38.43
C ILE A 122 50.92 -37.25 38.22
N ASP A 123 50.80 -37.88 37.05
CA ASP A 123 51.52 -39.12 36.70
C ASP A 123 53.05 -38.93 36.70
N THR A 124 53.52 -37.69 36.46
CA THR A 124 54.97 -37.36 36.48
C THR A 124 55.58 -37.35 37.89
N PHE A 125 54.77 -37.44 38.94
CA PHE A 125 55.20 -37.51 40.33
C PHE A 125 55.45 -38.97 40.77
N GLY A 126 54.92 -39.96 40.05
CA GLY A 126 54.98 -41.38 40.44
C GLY A 126 54.45 -41.59 41.87
N ASP A 127 55.11 -42.46 42.63
CA ASP A 127 54.75 -42.79 44.02
C ASP A 127 54.71 -41.59 44.99
N LYS A 128 55.18 -40.40 44.58
CA LYS A 128 55.11 -39.17 45.39
C LYS A 128 53.71 -38.55 45.42
N ALA A 129 52.81 -38.95 44.53
CA ALA A 129 51.43 -38.48 44.46
C ALA A 129 50.45 -39.64 44.23
N SER A 130 49.32 -39.61 44.91
CA SER A 130 48.17 -40.48 44.59
C SER A 130 46.85 -39.79 44.89
N TYR A 131 45.78 -40.24 44.24
CA TYR A 131 44.44 -39.67 44.36
C TYR A 131 43.35 -40.74 44.42
N GLU A 132 42.20 -40.40 44.99
CA GLU A 132 40.95 -41.17 44.88
C GLU A 132 39.78 -40.19 44.69
N LEU A 133 38.96 -40.43 43.67
CA LEU A 133 37.74 -39.68 43.45
C LEU A 133 36.61 -40.25 44.32
N HIS A 134 36.03 -39.37 45.13
CA HIS A 134 34.87 -39.64 45.96
C HIS A 134 33.67 -38.88 45.36
N ASN A 135 32.62 -39.60 44.99
CA ASN A 135 31.55 -39.07 44.15
C ASN A 135 30.19 -39.49 44.72
N ASP A 136 29.60 -38.64 45.55
CA ASP A 136 28.44 -38.92 46.42
C ASP A 136 28.61 -40.19 47.28
N ARG A 137 29.53 -40.12 48.26
CA ARG A 137 29.74 -41.23 49.22
C ARG A 137 28.62 -41.30 50.25
N THR A 138 28.16 -42.51 50.53
CA THR A 138 27.31 -42.84 51.68
C THR A 138 28.10 -42.87 53.00
N ASP A 139 29.36 -43.31 52.92
CA ASP A 139 30.22 -43.66 54.07
C ASP A 139 31.57 -42.94 54.02
N ALA A 140 32.10 -42.59 55.19
CA ALA A 140 33.37 -41.87 55.34
C ALA A 140 34.55 -42.64 54.73
N ASP A 141 35.57 -41.91 54.27
CA ASP A 141 36.74 -42.51 53.61
C ASP A 141 37.54 -43.39 54.59
N PRO A 142 37.63 -44.72 54.39
CA PRO A 142 38.35 -45.62 55.28
C PRO A 142 39.87 -45.37 55.28
N TYR A 143 40.41 -44.74 54.24
CA TYR A 143 41.83 -44.37 54.18
C TYR A 143 42.13 -43.16 55.06
N LEU A 144 41.28 -42.12 55.05
CA LEU A 144 41.44 -40.97 55.94
C LEU A 144 41.14 -41.34 57.40
N LEU A 145 40.08 -42.12 57.65
CA LEU A 145 39.79 -42.67 58.99
C LEU A 145 40.95 -43.47 59.60
N LYS A 146 41.76 -44.13 58.76
CA LYS A 146 42.93 -44.90 59.21
C LYS A 146 44.19 -44.06 59.41
N ASN A 147 44.41 -43.03 58.57
CA ASN A 147 45.71 -42.34 58.46
C ASN A 147 45.68 -40.87 58.94
N SER A 148 44.51 -40.31 59.22
CA SER A 148 44.30 -38.89 59.56
C SER A 148 43.49 -38.77 60.86
N PRO A 149 44.13 -38.64 62.04
CA PRO A 149 43.46 -38.63 63.34
C PRO A 149 42.40 -37.54 63.55
N SER A 150 42.39 -36.49 62.71
CA SER A 150 41.39 -35.42 62.74
C SER A 150 40.16 -35.73 61.89
N TRP A 151 40.20 -36.75 61.02
CA TRP A 151 39.07 -37.20 60.20
C TRP A 151 38.14 -38.13 60.99
N LYS A 152 36.83 -37.90 60.90
CA LYS A 152 35.81 -38.57 61.71
C LYS A 152 34.81 -39.35 60.85
N SER A 153 34.05 -40.26 61.47
CA SER A 153 33.06 -41.10 60.80
C SER A 153 31.83 -40.35 60.26
N ASP A 154 31.61 -39.11 60.71
CA ASP A 154 30.61 -38.17 60.19
C ASP A 154 31.14 -37.30 59.02
N MET A 155 32.46 -37.27 58.80
CA MET A 155 33.09 -36.60 57.65
C MET A 155 33.00 -37.50 56.41
N ILE A 156 31.90 -37.32 55.65
CA ILE A 156 31.54 -38.19 54.52
C ILE A 156 31.60 -37.45 53.18
N GLY A 157 31.12 -36.20 53.13
CA GLY A 157 30.96 -35.46 51.87
C GLY A 157 29.80 -35.98 51.00
N ARG A 158 28.64 -36.29 51.61
CA ARG A 158 27.40 -36.70 50.91
C ARG A 158 26.96 -35.64 49.89
N GLY A 159 26.47 -36.07 48.74
CA GLY A 159 26.10 -35.22 47.60
C GLY A 159 27.30 -34.70 46.79
N LEU A 160 28.45 -34.50 47.42
CA LEU A 160 29.62 -33.84 46.83
C LEU A 160 30.43 -34.77 45.92
N ALA A 161 31.04 -34.18 44.90
CA ALA A 161 32.21 -34.74 44.22
C ALA A 161 33.48 -34.12 44.83
N TRP A 162 34.33 -34.93 45.46
CA TRP A 162 35.56 -34.49 46.10
C TRP A 162 36.72 -35.45 45.84
N LEU A 163 37.94 -34.92 45.87
CA LEU A 163 39.16 -35.65 45.56
C LEU A 163 39.98 -35.79 46.86
N ARG A 164 40.28 -37.02 47.28
CA ARG A 164 41.40 -37.23 48.22
C ARG A 164 42.69 -37.14 47.43
N LEU A 165 43.63 -36.33 47.92
CA LEU A 165 45.03 -36.38 47.49
C LEU A 165 45.90 -36.89 48.63
N THR A 166 46.93 -37.66 48.30
CA THR A 166 48.00 -38.06 49.21
C THR A 166 49.33 -37.72 48.57
N LEU A 167 50.06 -36.78 49.18
CA LEU A 167 51.33 -36.26 48.70
C LEU A 167 52.44 -36.73 49.65
N ILE A 168 53.56 -37.21 49.12
CA ILE A 168 54.75 -37.58 49.91
C ILE A 168 55.85 -36.58 49.62
N TYR A 169 56.27 -35.85 50.66
CA TYR A 169 57.24 -34.75 50.56
C TYR A 169 58.52 -35.18 49.85
N ASP A 170 58.92 -34.33 48.91
CA ASP A 170 60.07 -34.48 48.04
C ASP A 170 60.48 -33.08 47.58
N ALA A 171 61.76 -32.75 47.70
CA ALA A 171 62.25 -31.38 47.46
C ALA A 171 62.33 -31.02 45.97
N GLU A 172 62.47 -32.01 45.08
CA GLU A 172 62.52 -31.78 43.64
C GLU A 172 61.10 -31.69 43.04
N LYS A 173 60.15 -32.47 43.58
CA LYS A 173 58.75 -32.47 43.12
C LYS A 173 57.87 -31.38 43.76
N TYR A 174 58.19 -30.93 44.97
CA TYR A 174 57.40 -29.91 45.68
C TYR A 174 58.23 -28.67 46.10
N PRO A 175 59.01 -28.04 45.18
CA PRO A 175 59.92 -26.94 45.52
C PRO A 175 59.20 -25.67 46.04
N TYR A 176 57.92 -25.50 45.69
CA TYR A 176 57.06 -24.38 46.12
C TYR A 176 56.04 -24.78 47.20
N GLY A 177 56.19 -25.97 47.80
CA GLY A 177 55.25 -26.51 48.79
C GLY A 177 54.02 -27.17 48.17
N ILE A 178 52.85 -26.98 48.80
CA ILE A 178 51.59 -27.63 48.37
C ILE A 178 51.18 -27.09 46.98
N PRO A 179 51.10 -27.92 45.94
CA PRO A 179 50.80 -27.46 44.59
C PRO A 179 49.34 -27.03 44.43
N ASN A 180 49.08 -26.16 43.48
CA ASN A 180 47.72 -25.90 43.01
C ASN A 180 47.23 -27.09 42.18
N THR A 181 46.11 -27.71 42.57
CA THR A 181 45.56 -28.88 41.85
C THR A 181 44.51 -28.43 40.84
N LYS A 182 44.71 -28.73 39.56
CA LYS A 182 43.69 -28.59 38.49
C LYS A 182 43.21 -29.97 38.06
N VAL A 183 41.91 -30.12 37.78
CA VAL A 183 41.27 -31.39 37.40
C VAL A 183 40.42 -31.17 36.15
N GLU A 184 40.53 -32.06 35.16
CA GLU A 184 39.63 -32.15 34.02
C GLU A 184 38.37 -32.92 34.42
N VAL A 185 37.20 -32.29 34.33
CA VAL A 185 35.93 -32.80 34.89
C VAL A 185 34.88 -32.91 33.80
N TRP A 186 34.24 -34.08 33.72
CA TRP A 186 32.95 -34.27 33.05
C TRP A 186 31.89 -34.11 34.14
N GLY A 187 31.12 -33.02 34.05
CA GLY A 187 30.20 -32.55 35.09
C GLY A 187 28.99 -33.44 35.31
N LYS A 188 27.87 -32.82 35.67
CA LYS A 188 26.64 -33.53 36.05
C LYS A 188 26.09 -34.43 34.92
N GLU A 189 25.43 -35.52 35.32
CA GLU A 189 24.63 -36.36 34.41
C GLU A 189 23.22 -35.76 34.28
N ILE A 190 22.77 -35.60 33.04
CA ILE A 190 21.61 -34.78 32.66
C ILE A 190 20.54 -35.65 31.99
N PHE A 191 19.27 -35.34 32.26
CA PHE A 191 18.12 -36.03 31.69
C PHE A 191 17.79 -35.52 30.28
N ASP A 192 17.78 -36.42 29.30
CA ASP A 192 17.33 -36.13 27.93
C ASP A 192 15.88 -36.60 27.72
N PRO A 193 14.90 -35.68 27.55
CA PRO A 193 13.49 -36.02 27.33
C PRO A 193 13.20 -36.67 25.96
N ARG A 194 14.17 -36.68 25.03
CA ARG A 194 14.06 -37.40 23.74
C ARG A 194 14.27 -38.91 23.93
N THR A 195 15.12 -39.29 24.88
CA THR A 195 15.51 -40.69 25.12
C THR A 195 15.03 -41.26 26.46
N ASN A 196 14.53 -40.40 27.35
CA ASN A 196 14.15 -40.69 28.74
C ASN A 196 15.28 -41.34 29.56
N LYS A 197 16.52 -40.88 29.34
CA LYS A 197 17.72 -41.36 30.06
C LYS A 197 18.44 -40.19 30.70
N THR A 198 19.06 -40.47 31.85
CA THR A 198 20.02 -39.56 32.51
C THR A 198 21.43 -40.06 32.24
N THR A 199 22.21 -39.27 31.50
CA THR A 199 23.61 -39.58 31.12
C THR A 199 24.42 -38.29 31.08
N TRP A 200 25.76 -38.37 31.10
CA TRP A 200 26.55 -37.17 30.82
C TRP A 200 26.25 -36.63 29.41
N SER A 201 26.07 -35.31 29.31
CA SER A 201 25.93 -34.57 28.07
C SER A 201 26.43 -33.14 28.28
N ASN A 202 26.86 -32.48 27.20
CA ASN A 202 27.12 -31.05 27.15
C ASN A 202 26.21 -30.31 26.15
N ASN A 203 25.15 -30.97 25.66
CA ASN A 203 24.11 -30.34 24.83
C ASN A 203 23.49 -29.13 25.55
N GLY A 204 23.52 -27.97 24.90
CA GLY A 204 23.13 -26.70 25.49
C GLY A 204 21.72 -26.66 26.08
N ALA A 205 20.73 -27.07 25.28
CA ALA A 205 19.32 -27.08 25.70
C ALA A 205 19.07 -28.01 26.89
N LEU A 206 19.74 -29.16 26.94
CA LEU A 206 19.60 -30.11 28.04
C LEU A 206 20.24 -29.62 29.35
N VAL A 207 21.34 -28.85 29.29
CA VAL A 207 21.91 -28.19 30.47
C VAL A 207 20.94 -27.16 31.05
N ILE A 208 20.27 -26.38 30.19
CA ILE A 208 19.25 -25.40 30.62
C ILE A 208 18.02 -26.12 31.22
N LEU A 209 17.59 -27.24 30.62
CA LEU A 209 16.51 -28.06 31.18
C LEU A 209 16.83 -28.59 32.59
N ASP A 210 18.06 -29.06 32.82
CA ASP A 210 18.49 -29.47 34.16
C ASP A 210 18.53 -28.30 35.15
N TYR A 211 18.89 -27.09 34.70
CA TYR A 211 18.86 -25.89 35.52
C TYR A 211 17.44 -25.58 36.03
N TYR A 212 16.44 -25.62 35.15
CA TYR A 212 15.03 -25.46 35.52
C TYR A 212 14.55 -26.53 36.53
N ARG A 213 14.88 -27.81 36.28
CA ARG A 213 14.39 -28.94 37.09
C ARG A 213 15.11 -29.10 38.42
N SER A 214 16.44 -28.96 38.43
CA SER A 214 17.27 -29.27 39.59
C SER A 214 17.54 -28.07 40.50
N TYR A 215 17.74 -26.87 39.92
CA TYR A 215 18.10 -25.67 40.69
C TYR A 215 16.88 -24.78 40.96
N LEU A 216 16.12 -24.43 39.91
CA LEU A 216 14.89 -23.64 40.06
C LEU A 216 13.71 -24.47 40.58
N LYS A 217 13.80 -25.81 40.51
CA LYS A 217 12.81 -26.78 41.03
C LYS A 217 11.42 -26.61 40.43
N VAL A 218 11.36 -26.24 39.15
CA VAL A 218 10.13 -26.20 38.35
C VAL A 218 9.57 -27.62 38.21
N SER A 219 8.26 -27.78 38.34
CA SER A 219 7.58 -29.07 38.16
C SER A 219 7.72 -29.55 36.71
N ASP A 220 7.83 -30.86 36.50
CA ASP A 220 7.75 -31.46 35.15
C ASP A 220 6.39 -31.16 34.47
N GLU A 221 5.34 -30.91 35.25
CA GLU A 221 4.04 -30.45 34.75
C GLU A 221 4.08 -29.01 34.20
N ASP A 222 4.97 -28.16 34.71
CA ASP A 222 5.15 -26.76 34.32
C ASP A 222 6.23 -26.58 33.24
N ILE A 223 6.70 -27.67 32.62
CA ILE A 223 7.73 -27.66 31.57
C ILE A 223 7.12 -28.02 30.20
N ASN A 224 7.55 -27.28 29.18
CA ASN A 224 7.31 -27.58 27.77
C ASN A 224 8.44 -28.45 27.23
N PHE A 225 8.40 -29.76 27.50
CA PHE A 225 9.43 -30.68 27.06
C PHE A 225 9.62 -30.73 25.53
N GLU A 226 8.59 -30.46 24.73
CA GLU A 226 8.73 -30.45 23.26
C GLU A 226 9.64 -29.30 22.78
N SER A 227 9.57 -28.13 23.40
CA SER A 227 10.49 -27.03 23.05
C SER A 227 11.94 -27.39 23.39
N PHE A 228 12.18 -28.04 24.53
CA PHE A 228 13.51 -28.53 24.90
C PHE A 228 14.01 -29.67 24.01
N LYS A 229 13.13 -30.56 23.53
CA LYS A 229 13.50 -31.60 22.56
C LYS A 229 13.90 -31.01 21.21
N ALA A 230 13.14 -30.04 20.70
CA ALA A 230 13.45 -29.33 19.45
C ALA A 230 14.79 -28.59 19.56
N ALA A 231 14.97 -27.81 20.63
CA ALA A 231 16.21 -27.12 20.92
C ALA A 231 17.41 -28.08 21.08
N ALA A 232 17.24 -29.22 21.77
CA ALA A 232 18.29 -30.21 21.91
C ALA A 232 18.70 -30.84 20.58
N ASN A 233 17.76 -31.04 19.65
CA ASN A 233 18.07 -31.51 18.29
C ASN A 233 18.90 -30.47 17.51
N LEU A 234 18.60 -29.17 17.65
CA LEU A 234 19.40 -28.11 17.04
C LEU A 234 20.79 -28.01 17.67
N CYS A 235 20.91 -28.15 19.00
CA CYS A 235 22.21 -28.17 19.68
C CYS A 235 23.11 -29.35 19.24
N ASP A 236 22.52 -30.50 18.90
CA ASP A 236 23.23 -31.69 18.40
C ASP A 236 23.48 -31.67 16.87
N GLU A 237 23.05 -30.63 16.15
CA GLU A 237 23.27 -30.52 14.71
C GLU A 237 24.78 -30.47 14.39
N SER A 238 25.22 -31.25 13.40
CA SER A 238 26.64 -31.42 13.05
C SER A 238 27.12 -30.32 12.11
N VAL A 239 27.70 -29.27 12.68
CA VAL A 239 28.20 -28.10 11.93
C VAL A 239 29.67 -28.28 11.57
N LYS A 240 30.02 -27.90 10.33
CA LYS A 240 31.40 -27.99 9.81
C LYS A 240 32.27 -26.84 10.34
N THR A 241 33.52 -27.13 10.71
CA THR A 241 34.50 -26.12 11.12
C THR A 241 35.33 -25.62 9.92
N PRO A 242 36.02 -24.48 10.04
CA PRO A 242 37.02 -24.03 9.06
C PRO A 242 38.19 -24.99 8.84
N GLU A 243 38.38 -25.98 9.72
CA GLU A 243 39.42 -27.01 9.63
C GLU A 243 38.93 -28.29 8.92
N GLU A 244 37.76 -28.23 8.24
CA GLU A 244 37.05 -29.31 7.55
C GLU A 244 36.47 -30.43 8.45
N ASP A 245 36.69 -30.35 9.77
CA ASP A 245 36.11 -31.22 10.80
C ASP A 245 34.65 -30.83 11.14
N TYR A 246 34.01 -31.56 12.07
CA TYR A 246 32.63 -31.31 12.52
C TYR A 246 32.49 -31.26 14.05
N GLU A 247 31.64 -30.36 14.53
CA GLU A 247 31.25 -30.22 15.94
C GLU A 247 29.73 -30.05 16.11
N PRO A 248 29.14 -30.37 17.28
CA PRO A 248 27.75 -30.03 17.58
C PRO A 248 27.55 -28.51 17.61
N ARG A 249 26.45 -28.01 17.02
CA ARG A 249 26.18 -26.57 16.83
C ARG A 249 26.33 -25.76 18.12
N TYR A 250 25.76 -26.24 19.24
CA TYR A 250 25.78 -25.54 20.52
C TYR A 250 25.98 -26.45 21.74
N THR A 251 27.10 -26.26 22.44
CA THR A 251 27.39 -26.94 23.71
C THR A 251 27.56 -25.96 24.87
N ILE A 252 27.27 -26.41 26.11
CA ILE A 252 27.51 -25.67 27.35
C ILE A 252 28.53 -26.44 28.20
N ASN A 253 29.66 -25.80 28.48
CA ASN A 253 30.84 -26.38 29.11
C ASN A 253 31.43 -25.38 30.13
N GLY A 254 31.36 -25.67 31.43
CA GLY A 254 31.90 -24.76 32.45
C GLY A 254 31.33 -24.97 33.84
N ALA A 255 31.40 -23.93 34.66
CA ALA A 255 30.93 -23.95 36.05
C ALA A 255 30.26 -22.64 36.47
N TYR A 256 29.35 -22.74 37.43
CA TYR A 256 28.71 -21.63 38.13
C TYR A 256 28.64 -21.94 39.63
N GLU A 257 28.54 -20.89 40.45
CA GLU A 257 28.41 -21.00 41.90
C GLU A 257 26.98 -20.68 42.34
N LEU A 258 26.43 -21.36 43.35
CA LEU A 258 25.04 -21.16 43.80
C LEU A 258 24.77 -19.82 44.51
N SER A 259 25.81 -18.99 44.65
CA SER A 259 25.72 -17.57 45.04
C SER A 259 25.56 -16.61 43.86
N GLU A 260 25.72 -17.09 42.62
CA GLU A 260 25.44 -16.29 41.42
C GLU A 260 23.92 -16.10 41.25
N SER A 261 23.50 -14.94 40.75
CA SER A 261 22.07 -14.64 40.56
C SER A 261 21.42 -15.67 39.62
N PRO A 262 20.30 -16.33 39.99
CA PRO A 262 19.71 -17.39 39.18
C PRO A 262 19.33 -16.95 37.76
N ALA A 263 18.88 -15.71 37.59
CA ALA A 263 18.63 -15.13 36.27
C ALA A 263 19.94 -14.95 35.48
N SER A 264 20.97 -14.34 36.08
CA SER A 264 22.23 -14.05 35.39
C SER A 264 22.97 -15.31 34.92
N VAL A 265 22.93 -16.41 35.67
CA VAL A 265 23.47 -17.70 35.21
C VAL A 265 22.67 -18.21 33.99
N LEU A 266 21.34 -18.13 34.06
CA LEU A 266 20.43 -18.59 33.02
C LEU A 266 20.52 -17.75 31.74
N ASP A 267 20.67 -16.43 31.84
CA ASP A 267 20.90 -15.51 30.72
C ASP A 267 22.22 -15.84 30.01
N ASN A 268 23.30 -16.07 30.79
CA ASN A 268 24.59 -16.50 30.24
C ASN A 268 24.50 -17.87 29.54
N MET A 269 23.71 -18.82 30.06
CA MET A 269 23.49 -20.12 29.40
C MET A 269 22.74 -19.96 28.07
N HIS A 270 21.61 -19.23 28.07
CA HIS A 270 20.82 -18.94 26.87
C HIS A 270 21.66 -18.26 25.77
N LYS A 271 22.45 -17.25 26.16
CA LYS A 271 23.38 -16.54 25.29
C LYS A 271 24.43 -17.48 24.66
N CYS A 272 24.93 -18.46 25.40
CA CYS A 272 25.93 -19.42 24.91
C CYS A 272 25.38 -20.47 23.93
N ILE A 273 24.07 -20.45 23.65
CA ILE A 273 23.40 -21.37 22.70
C ILE A 273 22.47 -20.66 21.71
N ALA A 274 22.46 -19.32 21.72
CA ALA A 274 21.49 -18.48 21.00
C ALA A 274 20.03 -18.93 21.19
N ALA A 275 19.59 -19.03 22.44
CA ALA A 275 18.21 -19.31 22.81
C ALA A 275 17.59 -18.17 23.61
N GLU A 276 16.26 -18.15 23.69
CA GLU A 276 15.46 -17.24 24.51
C GLU A 276 14.46 -18.04 25.37
N PRO A 277 14.27 -17.70 26.66
CA PRO A 277 13.31 -18.39 27.51
C PRO A 277 11.87 -17.99 27.16
N THR A 278 10.99 -18.99 27.03
CA THR A 278 9.56 -18.79 26.78
C THR A 278 8.72 -19.21 27.97
N TYR A 279 7.56 -18.56 28.15
CA TYR A 279 6.57 -18.94 29.16
C TYR A 279 5.17 -18.85 28.55
N ILE A 280 4.61 -20.01 28.16
CA ILE A 280 3.40 -20.09 27.34
C ILE A 280 2.42 -21.05 28.00
N ALA A 281 1.16 -20.62 28.15
CA ALA A 281 0.08 -21.41 28.76
C ALA A 281 0.42 -22.02 30.14
N GLY A 282 1.23 -21.31 30.94
CA GLY A 282 1.69 -21.75 32.27
C GLY A 282 2.96 -22.62 32.26
N LYS A 283 3.56 -22.90 31.09
CA LYS A 283 4.75 -23.76 30.98
C LYS A 283 6.00 -22.98 30.58
N HIS A 284 7.11 -23.29 31.24
CA HIS A 284 8.46 -22.86 30.88
C HIS A 284 8.99 -23.65 29.69
N GLY A 285 9.53 -22.96 28.69
CA GLY A 285 10.20 -23.53 27.53
C GLY A 285 11.39 -22.67 27.10
N ILE A 286 11.99 -23.03 25.97
CA ILE A 286 12.99 -22.22 25.28
C ILE A 286 12.70 -22.22 23.79
N ILE A 287 13.02 -21.12 23.10
CA ILE A 287 13.05 -21.06 21.63
C ILE A 287 14.48 -20.77 21.17
N MET A 288 14.91 -21.43 20.10
CA MET A 288 16.22 -21.17 19.50
C MET A 288 16.11 -20.01 18.52
N GLN A 289 17.15 -19.18 18.44
CA GLN A 289 17.35 -18.19 17.37
C GLN A 289 17.81 -18.93 16.10
N SER A 290 16.90 -19.72 15.54
CA SER A 290 16.97 -20.35 14.22
C SER A 290 15.77 -19.87 13.40
N TYR A 291 15.78 -20.10 12.08
CA TYR A 291 14.58 -19.89 11.29
C TYR A 291 13.51 -20.92 11.71
N ASN A 292 12.38 -20.42 12.23
CA ASN A 292 11.27 -21.24 12.73
C ASN A 292 10.04 -21.21 11.80
N GLY A 293 10.22 -20.74 10.55
CA GLY A 293 9.18 -20.63 9.53
C GLY A 293 8.97 -21.92 8.70
N PRO A 294 8.23 -21.84 7.58
CA PRO A 294 7.57 -20.63 7.06
C PRO A 294 6.39 -20.19 7.92
N ALA A 295 6.10 -18.89 7.94
CA ALA A 295 5.01 -18.31 8.71
C ALA A 295 3.63 -18.91 8.32
N THR A 296 2.92 -19.47 9.30
CA THR A 296 1.60 -20.10 9.10
C THR A 296 0.42 -19.21 9.48
N LEU A 297 0.67 -18.17 10.30
CA LEU A 297 -0.30 -17.16 10.70
C LEU A 297 0.01 -15.84 9.99
N ARG A 298 -1.02 -15.01 9.78
CA ARG A 298 -0.92 -13.72 9.10
C ARG A 298 -1.62 -12.63 9.90
N ILE A 299 -0.94 -11.52 10.09
CA ILE A 299 -1.48 -10.27 10.65
C ILE A 299 -1.93 -9.38 9.49
N GLU A 300 -3.24 -9.16 9.41
CA GLU A 300 -3.91 -8.31 8.42
C GLU A 300 -4.38 -6.99 9.06
N GLY A 301 -4.41 -5.92 8.26
CA GLY A 301 -4.85 -4.59 8.71
C GLY A 301 -6.29 -4.49 9.24
N SER A 302 -7.10 -5.54 9.11
CA SER A 302 -8.45 -5.65 9.71
C SER A 302 -8.46 -6.07 11.18
N GLN A 303 -7.36 -6.65 11.68
CA GLN A 303 -7.23 -7.11 13.07
C GLN A 303 -6.61 -6.06 13.99
N ILE A 304 -5.97 -5.05 13.42
CA ILE A 304 -5.28 -3.95 14.12
C ILE A 304 -6.30 -2.89 14.55
N ILE A 305 -6.20 -2.42 15.79
CA ILE A 305 -7.16 -1.48 16.40
C ILE A 305 -6.54 -0.16 16.88
N ASP A 306 -5.22 -0.02 16.79
CA ASP A 306 -4.48 1.21 17.14
C ASP A 306 -3.31 1.44 16.16
N THR A 307 -2.55 2.51 16.40
CA THR A 307 -1.42 2.98 15.59
C THR A 307 -0.30 1.94 15.52
N VAL A 308 0.13 1.62 14.31
CA VAL A 308 1.28 0.76 14.05
C VAL A 308 2.56 1.60 14.12
N ASN A 309 3.42 1.34 15.10
CA ASN A 309 4.69 2.02 15.28
C ASN A 309 5.82 1.18 14.67
N ILE A 310 6.39 1.66 13.56
CA ILE A 310 7.48 0.98 12.84
C ILE A 310 8.80 1.68 13.16
N THR A 311 9.73 0.95 13.78
CA THR A 311 11.14 1.32 13.89
C THR A 311 11.89 0.61 12.76
N PRO A 312 12.31 1.30 11.68
CA PRO A 312 12.84 0.65 10.49
C PRO A 312 14.21 0.02 10.70
N GLU A 313 15.04 0.64 11.55
CA GLU A 313 16.42 0.30 11.89
C GLU A 313 16.78 0.84 13.27
N LEU A 314 17.88 0.35 13.86
CA LEU A 314 18.40 0.89 15.11
C LEU A 314 19.10 2.24 14.87
N PRO A 315 19.02 3.21 15.80
CA PRO A 315 19.82 4.43 15.71
C PRO A 315 21.31 4.10 15.89
N LEU A 316 22.19 4.82 15.19
CA LEU A 316 23.63 4.53 15.11
C LEU A 316 24.35 4.33 16.47
N ARG A 317 23.91 5.00 17.54
CA ARG A 317 24.45 4.83 18.90
C ARG A 317 24.18 3.46 19.54
N ASP A 318 23.14 2.77 19.08
CA ASP A 318 22.64 1.48 19.59
C ASP A 318 22.89 0.33 18.57
N ALA A 319 23.41 0.66 17.39
CA ALA A 319 23.84 -0.28 16.35
C ALA A 319 25.13 -1.02 16.75
N THR A 320 25.54 -1.98 15.94
CA THR A 320 26.80 -2.74 16.11
C THR A 320 27.23 -3.30 14.74
N ASN A 321 28.52 -3.21 14.42
CA ASN A 321 29.09 -3.75 13.17
C ASN A 321 30.35 -4.62 13.41
N ALA A 322 30.85 -4.67 14.65
CA ALA A 322 31.93 -5.55 15.10
C ALA A 322 31.61 -6.19 16.46
N VAL A 323 31.70 -7.52 16.56
CA VAL A 323 31.61 -8.26 17.82
C VAL A 323 32.98 -8.81 18.20
N TYR A 324 33.51 -8.26 19.29
CA TYR A 324 34.64 -8.80 20.03
C TYR A 324 34.13 -9.66 21.19
N GLY A 325 35.00 -10.44 21.81
CA GLY A 325 34.61 -11.13 23.03
C GLY A 325 35.53 -12.28 23.43
N THR A 326 35.19 -12.90 24.55
CA THR A 326 35.98 -13.98 25.17
C THR A 326 35.17 -15.26 25.32
N PHE A 327 35.87 -16.39 25.22
CA PHE A 327 35.35 -17.74 25.46
C PHE A 327 36.38 -18.57 26.26
N ILE A 328 36.04 -19.80 26.64
CA ILE A 328 36.87 -20.64 27.51
C ILE A 328 37.52 -21.78 26.71
N ASP A 329 38.60 -21.46 26.00
CA ASP A 329 39.28 -22.36 25.06
C ASP A 329 39.73 -23.68 25.70
N ALA A 330 39.13 -24.78 25.26
CA ALA A 330 39.45 -26.14 25.71
C ALA A 330 40.87 -26.59 25.27
N GLY A 331 41.37 -26.10 24.14
CA GLY A 331 42.74 -26.35 23.65
C GLY A 331 43.78 -25.74 24.60
N GLN A 332 43.61 -24.48 24.98
CA GLN A 332 44.43 -23.79 25.99
C GLN A 332 44.02 -24.12 27.44
N MET A 333 43.67 -25.38 27.73
CA MET A 333 43.34 -25.88 29.08
C MET A 333 42.22 -25.09 29.80
N TYR A 334 41.13 -24.81 29.08
CA TYR A 334 39.97 -24.01 29.54
C TYR A 334 40.41 -22.66 30.11
N THR A 335 41.13 -21.88 29.30
CA THR A 335 41.57 -20.51 29.63
C THR A 335 40.66 -19.50 28.96
N LYS A 336 40.34 -18.41 29.66
CA LYS A 336 39.58 -17.30 29.08
C LYS A 336 40.48 -16.57 28.08
N THR A 337 40.09 -16.56 26.82
CA THR A 337 40.83 -15.94 25.71
C THR A 337 39.85 -15.33 24.72
N ASP A 338 40.32 -14.42 23.88
CA ASP A 338 39.50 -13.79 22.84
C ASP A 338 39.22 -14.80 21.70
N PHE A 339 38.02 -14.76 21.11
CA PHE A 339 37.75 -15.44 19.84
C PHE A 339 38.05 -14.51 18.65
N THR A 340 38.07 -15.03 17.42
CA THR A 340 38.34 -14.19 16.23
C THR A 340 37.23 -13.15 16.08
N PRO A 341 37.52 -11.83 16.12
CA PRO A 341 36.47 -10.81 16.12
C PRO A 341 35.62 -10.89 14.85
N VAL A 342 34.30 -10.98 15.03
CA VAL A 342 33.35 -11.04 13.91
C VAL A 342 33.03 -9.61 13.50
N VAL A 343 33.68 -9.16 12.43
CA VAL A 343 33.51 -7.81 11.85
C VAL A 343 32.92 -7.97 10.46
N VAL A 344 31.88 -7.19 10.14
CA VAL A 344 31.37 -7.05 8.78
C VAL A 344 31.85 -5.71 8.23
N GLN A 345 32.96 -5.75 7.49
CA GLN A 345 33.63 -4.54 6.98
C GLN A 345 32.68 -3.67 6.15
N GLU A 346 31.80 -4.31 5.38
CA GLU A 346 30.78 -3.64 4.58
C GLU A 346 29.84 -2.75 5.42
N TRP A 347 29.55 -3.12 6.68
CA TRP A 347 28.77 -2.28 7.62
C TRP A 347 29.63 -1.26 8.38
N VAL A 348 30.92 -1.54 8.60
CA VAL A 348 31.87 -0.55 9.14
C VAL A 348 32.06 0.62 8.16
N ASP A 349 32.14 0.32 6.87
CA ASP A 349 32.28 1.30 5.80
C ASP A 349 30.97 2.10 5.58
N GLU A 350 29.81 1.46 5.73
CA GLU A 350 28.48 2.10 5.67
C GLU A 350 28.22 3.03 6.88
N ASP A 351 28.52 2.57 8.10
CA ASP A 351 28.35 3.34 9.34
C ASP A 351 29.43 4.44 9.50
N GLY A 352 30.51 4.37 8.72
CA GLY A 352 31.65 5.28 8.73
C GLY A 352 32.57 5.15 9.95
N LEU A 353 32.27 4.26 10.90
CA LEU A 353 33.10 3.95 12.06
C LEU A 353 32.80 2.56 12.63
N GLU A 354 33.78 1.98 13.31
CA GLU A 354 33.67 0.65 13.88
C GLU A 354 32.97 0.67 15.26
N ILE A 355 31.73 0.18 15.31
CA ILE A 355 30.88 0.11 16.50
C ILE A 355 31.05 -1.26 17.11
N LYS A 356 32.00 -1.34 18.07
CA LYS A 356 32.42 -2.56 18.76
C LYS A 356 31.52 -2.88 19.95
N GLU A 357 31.00 -4.11 20.02
CA GLU A 357 30.43 -4.69 21.23
C GLU A 357 31.26 -5.87 21.74
N ASN A 358 31.28 -6.09 23.07
CA ASN A 358 32.10 -7.11 23.72
C ASN A 358 31.23 -8.21 24.35
N MET A 359 31.40 -9.45 23.89
CA MET A 359 30.65 -10.61 24.35
C MET A 359 31.47 -11.55 25.23
N ASP A 360 31.08 -11.68 26.49
CA ASP A 360 31.52 -12.79 27.33
C ASP A 360 30.68 -14.05 27.03
N TYR A 361 31.33 -15.15 26.64
CA TYR A 361 30.73 -16.47 26.41
C TYR A 361 31.35 -17.52 27.36
N ARG A 362 31.36 -17.24 28.68
CA ARG A 362 31.90 -18.09 29.77
C ARG A 362 31.55 -19.58 29.80
N PHE A 363 30.59 -20.06 29.01
CA PHE A 363 30.22 -21.48 28.89
C PHE A 363 30.52 -22.10 27.52
N VAL A 364 31.08 -21.33 26.58
CA VAL A 364 31.49 -21.81 25.25
C VAL A 364 32.97 -22.18 25.28
N SER A 365 33.31 -23.34 24.73
CA SER A 365 34.69 -23.87 24.75
C SER A 365 35.29 -24.22 23.38
N SER A 366 34.59 -23.87 22.30
CA SER A 366 35.06 -23.91 20.91
C SER A 366 35.10 -22.48 20.36
N PRO A 367 36.17 -22.06 19.66
CA PRO A 367 36.22 -20.73 19.03
C PRO A 367 35.12 -20.60 17.97
N TYR A 368 34.88 -21.64 17.18
CA TYR A 368 33.90 -21.62 16.09
C TYR A 368 32.46 -21.52 16.61
N GLN A 369 32.14 -22.14 17.74
CA GLN A 369 30.84 -21.90 18.41
C GLN A 369 30.72 -20.43 18.87
N ALA A 370 31.78 -19.82 19.43
CA ALA A 370 31.75 -18.41 19.84
C ALA A 370 31.61 -17.47 18.63
N GLU A 371 32.30 -17.74 17.53
CA GLU A 371 32.22 -16.99 16.28
C GLU A 371 30.82 -17.12 15.63
N ARG A 372 30.21 -18.31 15.59
CA ARG A 372 28.82 -18.50 15.13
C ARG A 372 27.82 -17.70 15.97
N LEU A 373 27.95 -17.73 17.30
CA LEU A 373 27.09 -16.98 18.22
C LEU A 373 27.25 -15.46 18.05
N ALA A 374 28.48 -14.98 17.87
CA ALA A 374 28.80 -13.58 17.63
C ALA A 374 28.24 -13.10 16.28
N ASN A 375 28.37 -13.92 15.23
CA ASN A 375 27.83 -13.66 13.90
C ASN A 375 26.29 -13.58 13.91
N LEU A 376 25.63 -14.55 14.54
CA LEU A 376 24.17 -14.56 14.66
C LEU A 376 23.65 -13.37 15.47
N TYR A 377 24.29 -13.04 16.61
CA TYR A 377 23.98 -11.84 17.38
C TYR A 377 24.06 -10.58 16.52
N LEU A 378 25.17 -10.43 15.77
CA LEU A 378 25.41 -9.27 14.91
C LEU A 378 24.38 -9.17 13.78
N ARG A 379 24.05 -10.30 13.13
CA ARG A 379 23.05 -10.36 12.06
C ARG A 379 21.64 -10.03 12.57
N LYS A 380 21.19 -10.60 13.70
CA LYS A 380 19.91 -10.23 14.33
C LYS A 380 19.86 -8.76 14.73
N LYS A 381 20.96 -8.21 15.27
CA LYS A 381 21.03 -6.80 15.68
C LYS A 381 21.05 -5.83 14.50
N ARG A 382 21.77 -6.14 13.40
CA ARG A 382 21.71 -5.32 12.17
C ARG A 382 20.35 -5.39 11.49
N ALA A 383 19.66 -6.54 11.55
CA ALA A 383 18.29 -6.65 11.05
C ALA A 383 17.36 -5.68 11.79
N GLY A 384 17.34 -5.70 13.13
CA GLY A 384 17.00 -4.57 14.02
C GLY A 384 15.61 -3.93 13.95
N ARG A 385 14.81 -4.20 12.91
CA ARG A 385 13.50 -3.60 12.65
C ARG A 385 12.45 -4.16 13.58
N ARG A 386 11.60 -3.28 14.08
CA ARG A 386 10.57 -3.59 15.06
C ARG A 386 9.25 -2.96 14.66
N VAL A 387 8.16 -3.69 14.82
CA VAL A 387 6.79 -3.20 14.61
C VAL A 387 5.97 -3.46 15.85
N GLN A 388 5.57 -2.39 16.54
CA GLN A 388 4.70 -2.45 17.70
C GLN A 388 3.27 -2.08 17.27
N LEU A 389 2.30 -2.92 17.61
CA LEU A 389 0.90 -2.76 17.21
C LEU A 389 -0.06 -3.31 18.27
N THR A 390 -1.29 -2.81 18.28
CA THR A 390 -2.38 -3.31 19.13
C THR A 390 -3.45 -3.95 18.27
N MET A 391 -3.81 -5.18 18.59
CA MET A 391 -4.81 -6.00 17.89
C MET A 391 -6.08 -6.18 18.71
N ASN A 392 -7.16 -6.52 18.01
CA ASN A 392 -8.39 -7.05 18.59
C ASN A 392 -8.14 -8.42 19.27
N LEU A 393 -9.21 -9.12 19.66
CA LEU A 393 -9.10 -10.44 20.29
C LEU A 393 -8.57 -11.55 19.36
N ASP A 394 -8.48 -11.34 18.04
CA ASP A 394 -7.76 -12.27 17.14
C ASP A 394 -6.25 -12.27 17.44
N GLY A 395 -5.73 -11.19 18.05
CA GLY A 395 -4.41 -11.14 18.68
C GLY A 395 -4.16 -12.24 19.72
N TYR A 396 -5.23 -12.85 20.27
CA TYR A 396 -5.12 -13.99 21.18
C TYR A 396 -4.72 -15.30 20.46
N ALA A 397 -4.62 -15.35 19.13
CA ALA A 397 -4.08 -16.49 18.40
C ALA A 397 -2.55 -16.63 18.58
N TYR A 398 -1.80 -15.54 18.42
CA TYR A 398 -0.34 -15.53 18.35
C TYR A 398 0.36 -15.70 19.72
N ARG A 399 1.58 -16.23 19.72
CA ARG A 399 2.43 -16.43 20.91
C ARG A 399 3.83 -15.86 20.69
N PRO A 400 4.54 -15.41 21.75
CA PRO A 400 5.96 -15.11 21.67
C PRO A 400 6.76 -16.29 21.12
N GLY A 401 7.54 -16.03 20.06
CA GLY A 401 8.27 -17.04 19.29
C GLY A 401 7.62 -17.45 17.97
N ASP A 402 6.33 -17.20 17.76
CA ASP A 402 5.66 -17.51 16.48
C ASP A 402 6.21 -16.63 15.33
N VAL A 403 6.42 -17.22 14.15
CA VAL A 403 6.71 -16.49 12.91
C VAL A 403 5.41 -16.22 12.15
N VAL A 404 5.19 -14.97 11.76
CA VAL A 404 3.95 -14.44 11.19
C VAL A 404 4.23 -13.63 9.93
N LEU A 405 3.30 -13.66 8.96
CA LEU A 405 3.30 -12.75 7.83
C LEU A 405 2.63 -11.44 8.21
N PHE A 406 3.34 -10.32 8.10
CA PHE A 406 2.80 -8.98 8.34
C PHE A 406 2.40 -8.34 7.00
N ASN A 407 1.11 -8.02 6.85
CA ASN A 407 0.54 -7.52 5.60
C ASN A 407 -0.15 -6.16 5.80
N LEU A 408 0.45 -5.10 5.27
CA LEU A 408 -0.12 -3.74 5.22
C LEU A 408 0.11 -3.12 3.83
N PRO A 409 -0.68 -3.51 2.81
CA PRO A 409 -0.49 -3.04 1.43
C PRO A 409 -0.60 -1.52 1.27
N ASN A 410 -1.29 -0.85 2.19
CA ASN A 410 -1.40 0.61 2.27
C ASN A 410 -0.09 1.31 2.67
N LEU A 411 0.86 0.59 3.28
CA LEU A 411 2.21 1.05 3.59
C LEU A 411 3.26 0.49 2.60
N GLY A 412 2.83 -0.26 1.58
CA GLY A 412 3.72 -0.98 0.67
C GLY A 412 4.33 -2.26 1.27
N ILE A 413 3.89 -2.68 2.46
CA ILE A 413 4.34 -3.91 3.14
C ILE A 413 3.42 -5.05 2.70
N LYS A 414 3.99 -6.11 2.11
CA LYS A 414 3.26 -7.33 1.75
C LYS A 414 4.03 -8.54 2.25
N ASP A 415 3.33 -9.46 2.90
CA ASP A 415 3.83 -10.79 3.26
C ASP A 415 5.23 -10.81 3.89
N ALA A 416 5.57 -9.76 4.66
CA ALA A 416 6.88 -9.63 5.29
C ALA A 416 6.94 -10.56 6.51
N GLU A 417 7.94 -11.44 6.59
CA GLU A 417 8.11 -12.31 7.76
C GLU A 417 8.62 -11.52 8.97
N PHE A 418 7.99 -11.79 10.11
CA PHE A 418 8.29 -11.21 11.41
C PHE A 418 8.08 -12.27 12.49
N ARG A 419 8.84 -12.18 13.58
CA ARG A 419 8.67 -13.01 14.78
C ARG A 419 8.00 -12.20 15.89
N VAL A 420 7.04 -12.80 16.57
CA VAL A 420 6.43 -12.20 17.78
C VAL A 420 7.44 -12.23 18.92
N ALA A 421 7.94 -11.08 19.34
CA ALA A 421 8.92 -10.93 20.42
C ALA A 421 8.26 -10.62 21.77
N GLU A 422 7.26 -9.74 21.81
CA GLU A 422 6.43 -9.53 23.00
C GLU A 422 4.94 -9.66 22.66
N TRP A 423 4.16 -10.11 23.64
CA TRP A 423 2.71 -10.26 23.59
C TRP A 423 2.15 -9.86 24.96
N LYS A 424 1.18 -8.94 25.01
CA LYS A 424 0.53 -8.51 26.25
C LYS A 424 -0.99 -8.41 26.05
N PHE A 425 -1.77 -9.09 26.89
CA PHE A 425 -3.23 -9.04 26.83
C PHE A 425 -3.81 -8.01 27.81
N HIS A 426 -4.60 -7.09 27.27
CA HIS A 426 -5.26 -6.02 27.99
C HIS A 426 -6.78 -6.26 27.93
N PRO A 427 -7.47 -6.64 29.03
CA PRO A 427 -8.88 -7.04 29.01
C PRO A 427 -9.90 -6.02 28.48
N GLN A 428 -9.48 -4.76 28.26
CA GLN A 428 -10.31 -3.69 27.71
C GLN A 428 -9.71 -3.06 26.42
N GLU A 429 -8.42 -3.29 26.16
CA GLU A 429 -7.65 -2.59 25.11
C GLU A 429 -7.12 -3.55 24.03
N GLY A 430 -7.37 -4.86 24.16
CA GLY A 430 -7.03 -5.88 23.16
C GLY A 430 -5.73 -6.61 23.47
N VAL A 431 -4.88 -6.77 22.46
CA VAL A 431 -3.59 -7.45 22.56
C VAL A 431 -2.49 -6.58 21.96
N GLU A 432 -1.54 -6.12 22.77
CA GLU A 432 -0.31 -5.50 22.28
C GLU A 432 0.67 -6.59 21.82
N ILE A 433 1.22 -6.43 20.61
CA ILE A 433 2.27 -7.28 20.07
C ILE A 433 3.46 -6.42 19.62
N LEU A 434 4.67 -6.86 19.99
CA LEU A 434 5.92 -6.40 19.39
C LEU A 434 6.43 -7.47 18.43
N LEU A 435 6.59 -7.10 17.17
CA LEU A 435 7.22 -7.90 16.13
C LEU A 435 8.69 -7.50 15.95
N GLU A 436 9.56 -8.47 15.74
CA GLU A 436 10.96 -8.30 15.28
C GLU A 436 11.12 -8.90 13.87
N GLU A 437 11.90 -8.25 13.01
CA GLU A 437 12.22 -8.77 11.67
C GLU A 437 12.88 -10.16 11.76
N ASP A 438 12.34 -11.11 10.99
CA ASP A 438 12.74 -12.51 11.00
C ASP A 438 12.67 -13.11 9.59
N GLY A 439 13.56 -14.04 9.27
CA GLY A 439 13.64 -14.66 7.95
C GLY A 439 14.91 -15.46 7.77
N GLU A 440 14.90 -16.41 6.83
CA GLU A 440 16.00 -17.37 6.61
C GLU A 440 17.37 -16.68 6.42
N TYR A 441 17.40 -15.57 5.68
CA TYR A 441 18.58 -14.73 5.41
C TYR A 441 19.29 -14.19 6.67
N ILE A 442 18.64 -14.15 7.84
CA ILE A 442 19.29 -13.71 9.09
C ILE A 442 20.17 -14.84 9.65
N TYR A 443 19.77 -16.10 9.44
CA TYR A 443 20.26 -17.28 10.14
C TYR A 443 21.37 -18.07 9.42
N GLU A 444 21.86 -17.59 8.28
CA GLU A 444 22.94 -18.25 7.53
C GLU A 444 24.25 -18.31 8.34
N ASP A 445 24.91 -19.48 8.37
CA ASP A 445 26.23 -19.68 9.00
C ASP A 445 27.40 -19.05 8.19
N ILE A 446 27.19 -17.89 7.56
CA ILE A 446 28.23 -17.14 6.84
C ILE A 446 28.79 -16.06 7.78
N ILE A 447 30.01 -16.30 8.28
CA ILE A 447 30.70 -15.46 9.26
C ILE A 447 31.36 -14.25 8.59
N GLY A 448 31.19 -13.05 9.16
CA GLY A 448 31.92 -11.85 8.71
C GLY A 448 31.51 -11.33 7.32
N LYS A 449 30.28 -11.65 6.88
CA LYS A 449 29.67 -11.15 5.65
C LYS A 449 28.31 -10.50 5.95
N PRO A 450 27.93 -9.45 5.20
CA PRO A 450 26.58 -8.90 5.30
C PRO A 450 25.57 -9.88 4.69
N PHE A 451 24.31 -9.77 5.11
CA PHE A 451 23.18 -10.43 4.46
C PHE A 451 22.50 -9.46 3.49
N GLU A 452 21.94 -9.98 2.40
CA GLU A 452 21.03 -9.20 1.55
C GLU A 452 19.64 -9.15 2.21
N ARG A 453 19.26 -7.97 2.69
CA ARG A 453 18.00 -7.75 3.40
C ARG A 453 16.85 -7.58 2.40
N PRO A 454 15.75 -8.34 2.50
CA PRO A 454 14.59 -8.16 1.64
C PRO A 454 13.99 -6.74 1.73
N PRO A 455 13.41 -6.22 0.64
CA PRO A 455 12.72 -4.93 0.65
C PRO A 455 11.46 -5.00 1.51
N PHE A 456 11.53 -4.41 2.71
CA PHE A 456 10.43 -4.36 3.68
C PHE A 456 9.16 -3.67 3.16
N THR A 457 9.37 -2.66 2.33
CA THR A 457 8.33 -2.03 1.52
C THR A 457 8.71 -2.19 0.07
N GLU A 458 7.74 -2.57 -0.77
CA GLU A 458 7.88 -2.56 -2.23
C GLU A 458 7.85 -1.11 -2.75
N LEU A 459 8.89 -0.35 -2.41
CA LEU A 459 9.19 0.92 -3.05
C LEU A 459 9.52 0.68 -4.53
N PRO A 460 9.20 1.59 -5.46
CA PRO A 460 9.64 1.49 -6.85
C PRO A 460 11.18 1.60 -6.98
N THR A 461 11.88 0.47 -6.84
CA THR A 461 13.35 0.43 -6.81
C THR A 461 13.96 0.64 -8.19
N GLY A 462 14.56 1.80 -8.39
CA GLY A 462 15.40 2.10 -9.54
C GLY A 462 15.66 3.60 -9.65
N GLY A 463 16.92 4.01 -9.76
CA GLY A 463 17.25 5.42 -10.02
C GLY A 463 16.56 5.88 -11.30
N VAL A 464 15.96 7.09 -11.26
CA VAL A 464 14.96 7.60 -12.20
C VAL A 464 15.16 7.07 -13.62
N ALA A 465 14.38 6.05 -13.99
CA ALA A 465 14.69 5.28 -15.17
C ALA A 465 14.54 6.12 -16.46
N ALA A 466 15.34 5.76 -17.46
CA ALA A 466 15.46 6.52 -18.71
C ALA A 466 14.08 6.72 -19.36
N PRO A 467 13.64 7.96 -19.57
CA PRO A 467 12.21 8.20 -19.66
C PRO A 467 11.72 7.90 -21.09
N ILE A 468 11.14 6.70 -21.30
CA ILE A 468 10.89 6.02 -22.60
C ILE A 468 9.85 6.74 -23.52
N ASN A 469 9.26 6.06 -24.53
CA ASN A 469 8.47 6.61 -25.67
C ASN A 469 8.18 8.13 -25.72
N LEU A 470 9.27 8.90 -25.79
CA LEU A 470 9.35 10.31 -26.10
C LEU A 470 8.92 10.53 -27.53
N GLN A 471 7.90 11.36 -27.68
CA GLN A 471 7.26 11.68 -28.95
C GLN A 471 7.11 13.19 -29.05
N PHE A 472 7.67 13.75 -30.12
CA PHE A 472 7.17 15.01 -30.65
C PHE A 472 5.83 14.71 -31.31
N ILE A 473 4.78 15.40 -30.88
CA ILE A 473 3.46 15.37 -31.52
C ILE A 473 3.28 16.75 -32.19
N PRO A 474 3.60 16.88 -33.48
CA PRO A 474 3.29 18.08 -34.24
C PRO A 474 1.79 18.41 -34.11
N THR A 475 1.50 19.61 -33.64
CA THR A 475 0.17 20.04 -33.18
C THR A 475 0.08 21.55 -33.39
N THR A 476 -0.86 21.99 -34.21
CA THR A 476 -0.98 23.38 -34.62
C THR A 476 -1.95 24.10 -33.68
N ILE A 477 -1.43 24.83 -32.68
CA ILE A 477 -2.25 25.66 -31.78
C ILE A 477 -1.94 27.14 -32.04
N GLY A 478 -2.89 27.84 -32.66
CA GLY A 478 -2.87 29.29 -32.85
C GLY A 478 -1.65 29.83 -33.61
N ASP A 479 -1.21 29.14 -34.67
CA ASP A 479 -0.05 29.47 -35.53
C ASP A 479 1.34 29.60 -34.85
N VAL A 480 1.41 29.63 -33.52
CA VAL A 480 2.64 29.83 -32.75
C VAL A 480 3.22 28.51 -32.22
N VAL A 481 2.37 27.61 -31.70
CA VAL A 481 2.79 26.27 -31.26
C VAL A 481 2.76 25.33 -32.46
N GLN A 482 3.90 24.67 -32.69
CA GLN A 482 4.17 23.82 -33.84
C GLN A 482 4.02 22.33 -33.49
N GLY A 483 4.13 22.03 -32.20
CA GLY A 483 3.84 20.74 -31.60
C GLY A 483 4.15 20.76 -30.12
N TYR A 484 4.05 19.60 -29.50
CA TYR A 484 4.49 19.42 -28.12
C TYR A 484 5.31 18.15 -28.00
N LEU A 485 6.30 18.18 -27.12
CA LEU A 485 7.00 16.99 -26.68
C LEU A 485 6.16 16.37 -25.56
N SER A 486 5.90 15.07 -25.63
CA SER A 486 5.16 14.32 -24.59
C SER A 486 5.82 12.98 -24.28
N TRP A 487 5.87 12.63 -22.99
CA TRP A 487 6.29 11.33 -22.47
C TRP A 487 5.54 11.05 -21.13
N GLN A 488 5.80 9.95 -20.40
CA GLN A 488 5.06 9.46 -19.20
C GLN A 488 5.84 9.09 -17.85
N ASN A 489 6.43 9.95 -17.00
CA ASN A 489 7.44 9.68 -15.89
C ASN A 489 7.74 8.23 -15.34
N VAL A 490 8.90 7.54 -15.63
CA VAL A 490 9.16 6.12 -15.15
C VAL A 490 9.06 5.91 -13.64
N ALA A 491 9.62 6.82 -12.86
CA ALA A 491 9.63 6.68 -11.41
C ALA A 491 8.52 7.52 -10.80
N ALA A 492 7.86 6.98 -9.77
CA ALA A 492 6.75 7.64 -9.09
C ALA A 492 7.18 8.86 -8.23
N ASP A 493 8.48 9.16 -8.17
CA ASP A 493 9.12 10.16 -7.32
C ASP A 493 9.73 11.36 -8.11
N VAL A 494 9.46 11.44 -9.42
CA VAL A 494 9.96 12.52 -10.30
C VAL A 494 9.40 13.88 -9.88
N ARG A 495 10.31 14.86 -9.71
CA ARG A 495 10.06 16.21 -9.21
C ARG A 495 10.08 17.27 -10.31
N TYR A 496 10.92 17.09 -11.34
CA TYR A 496 10.96 17.90 -12.55
C TYR A 496 11.77 17.20 -13.67
N ASN A 497 11.67 17.70 -14.90
CA ASN A 497 12.53 17.28 -16.02
C ASN A 497 13.24 18.48 -16.65
N THR A 498 14.34 18.23 -17.35
CA THR A 498 15.14 19.24 -18.07
C THR A 498 15.29 18.87 -19.55
N ILE A 499 14.69 19.68 -20.42
CA ILE A 499 14.68 19.56 -21.89
C ILE A 499 15.90 20.28 -22.46
N ASN A 500 16.54 19.71 -23.47
CA ASN A 500 17.40 20.44 -24.39
C ASN A 500 16.96 20.18 -25.85
N ILE A 501 16.60 21.24 -26.58
CA ILE A 501 16.40 21.21 -28.03
C ILE A 501 17.74 21.54 -28.69
N ILE A 502 18.15 20.71 -29.65
CA ILE A 502 19.47 20.71 -30.26
C ILE A 502 19.33 20.80 -31.79
N GLU A 503 19.99 21.80 -32.38
CA GLU A 503 20.14 21.98 -33.83
C GLU A 503 21.66 21.96 -34.13
N ASP A 504 22.09 21.21 -35.15
CA ASP A 504 23.50 21.00 -35.53
C ASP A 504 24.47 20.71 -34.35
N GLY A 505 23.98 19.96 -33.35
CA GLY A 505 24.76 19.57 -32.16
C GLY A 505 24.89 20.65 -31.08
N LYS A 506 24.26 21.82 -31.23
CA LYS A 506 24.24 22.90 -30.25
C LYS A 506 22.86 22.99 -29.59
N VAL A 507 22.82 23.09 -28.26
CA VAL A 507 21.57 23.40 -27.53
C VAL A 507 21.13 24.81 -27.90
N ILE A 508 19.96 24.93 -28.53
CA ILE A 508 19.34 26.20 -28.92
C ILE A 508 18.29 26.67 -27.90
N GLN A 509 17.70 25.74 -27.14
CA GLN A 509 16.69 26.05 -26.12
C GLN A 509 16.74 24.98 -25.00
N THR A 510 16.76 25.44 -23.75
CA THR A 510 16.65 24.60 -22.55
C THR A 510 15.37 24.99 -21.81
N ILE A 511 14.61 24.00 -21.33
CA ILE A 511 13.36 24.22 -20.59
C ILE A 511 13.38 23.33 -19.33
N GLN A 512 12.85 23.81 -18.21
CA GLN A 512 12.63 23.02 -17.00
C GLN A 512 11.17 23.14 -16.57
N VAL A 513 10.57 22.00 -16.21
CA VAL A 513 9.12 21.86 -16.00
C VAL A 513 8.88 20.67 -15.03
N PRO A 514 7.86 20.70 -14.16
CA PRO A 514 7.76 19.78 -13.01
C PRO A 514 7.30 18.33 -13.33
N GLY A 515 6.59 18.11 -14.43
CA GLY A 515 5.92 16.86 -14.80
C GLY A 515 6.43 16.07 -16.03
N GLU A 516 5.67 16.04 -17.15
CA GLU A 516 5.58 15.00 -18.18
C GLU A 516 5.27 15.35 -19.73
N ARG A 517 4.75 16.55 -20.16
CA ARG A 517 4.65 17.19 -21.52
C ARG A 517 5.05 18.69 -21.53
N VAL A 518 5.61 19.21 -22.64
CA VAL A 518 5.86 20.66 -22.88
C VAL A 518 5.63 21.06 -24.33
N ASP A 519 5.13 22.28 -24.55
CA ASP A 519 4.80 22.80 -25.88
C ASP A 519 6.01 23.50 -26.56
N ILE A 520 6.06 23.42 -27.88
CA ILE A 520 7.22 23.80 -28.72
C ILE A 520 6.77 24.78 -29.81
N SER A 521 7.43 25.93 -29.85
CA SER A 521 7.07 27.08 -30.68
C SER A 521 8.32 27.79 -31.21
N GLY A 522 8.25 28.29 -32.44
CA GLY A 522 9.29 29.16 -33.02
C GLY A 522 10.48 28.47 -33.70
N LEU A 523 10.46 27.14 -33.88
CA LEU A 523 11.50 26.43 -34.64
C LEU A 523 11.31 26.60 -36.16
N PRO A 524 12.38 26.84 -36.93
CA PRO A 524 12.34 26.85 -38.40
C PRO A 524 12.00 25.48 -39.03
N ARG A 525 11.92 25.46 -40.38
CA ARG A 525 11.85 24.21 -41.14
C ARG A 525 13.24 23.54 -41.14
N GLY A 526 13.42 22.51 -40.33
CA GLY A 526 14.70 21.81 -40.14
C GLY A 526 14.54 20.42 -39.54
N THR A 527 15.64 19.81 -39.09
CA THR A 527 15.65 18.57 -38.31
C THR A 527 16.32 18.83 -36.98
N TYR A 528 15.66 18.46 -35.89
CA TYR A 528 16.01 18.77 -34.51
C TYR A 528 16.18 17.49 -33.71
N ARG A 529 17.14 17.50 -32.77
CA ARG A 529 17.25 16.49 -31.72
C ARG A 529 16.74 17.08 -30.42
N VAL A 530 15.85 16.35 -29.76
CA VAL A 530 15.55 16.60 -28.34
C VAL A 530 16.33 15.59 -27.49
N GLU A 531 16.98 16.09 -26.44
CA GLU A 531 17.36 15.29 -25.27
C GLU A 531 16.50 15.67 -24.07
N VAL A 532 16.12 14.68 -23.25
CA VAL A 532 15.44 14.99 -21.99
C VAL A 532 15.72 14.04 -20.83
N ARG A 533 15.83 14.60 -19.63
CA ARG A 533 16.18 13.90 -18.39
C ARG A 533 15.20 14.23 -17.27
N ALA A 534 14.76 13.19 -16.55
CA ALA A 534 13.90 13.28 -15.37
C ALA A 534 14.75 13.36 -14.09
N VAL A 535 14.27 14.09 -13.08
CA VAL A 535 14.96 14.34 -11.80
C VAL A 535 14.00 14.10 -10.64
N ASN A 536 14.36 13.26 -9.66
CA ASN A 536 13.48 12.93 -8.53
C ASN A 536 13.64 13.86 -7.31
N ALA A 537 12.81 13.61 -6.29
CA ALA A 537 12.87 14.29 -5.00
C ALA A 537 14.27 14.27 -4.35
N ALA A 538 15.03 13.18 -4.52
CA ALA A 538 16.40 13.00 -4.04
C ALA A 538 17.49 13.65 -4.93
N GLY A 539 17.11 14.22 -6.09
CA GLY A 539 18.04 14.89 -7.01
C GLY A 539 18.79 13.97 -7.98
N ALA A 540 18.48 12.67 -8.03
CA ALA A 540 19.05 11.75 -9.01
C ALA A 540 18.47 12.04 -10.41
N ILE A 541 19.32 12.00 -11.44
CA ILE A 541 19.00 12.38 -12.82
C ILE A 541 19.01 11.14 -13.72
N SER A 542 17.99 10.99 -14.57
CA SER A 542 17.91 9.91 -15.55
C SER A 542 18.96 10.01 -16.67
N GLN A 543 19.21 8.89 -17.36
CA GLN A 543 19.77 8.94 -18.71
C GLN A 543 18.83 9.72 -19.65
N PRO A 544 19.34 10.39 -20.71
CA PRO A 544 18.50 11.13 -21.62
C PRO A 544 17.63 10.21 -22.47
N ALA A 545 16.34 10.51 -22.49
CA ALA A 545 15.48 10.18 -23.62
C ALA A 545 15.92 11.03 -24.81
N ILE A 546 16.19 10.39 -25.95
CA ILE A 546 16.60 11.07 -27.17
C ILE A 546 15.58 10.79 -28.26
N ARG A 547 15.16 11.84 -28.97
CA ARG A 547 14.32 11.71 -30.15
C ARG A 547 14.72 12.74 -31.20
N ASP A 548 14.80 12.30 -32.45
CA ASP A 548 14.95 13.20 -33.59
C ASP A 548 13.57 13.47 -34.19
N PHE A 549 13.32 14.70 -34.61
CA PHE A 549 12.08 15.12 -35.26
C PHE A 549 12.38 16.15 -36.37
N SER A 550 11.68 16.08 -37.50
CA SER A 550 11.78 17.06 -38.58
C SER A 550 10.50 17.87 -38.74
N ILE A 551 10.65 19.07 -39.29
CA ILE A 551 9.58 19.99 -39.65
C ILE A 551 9.55 20.05 -41.18
N GLU A 552 8.50 19.48 -41.80
CA GLU A 552 8.45 19.23 -43.25
C GLU A 552 7.05 19.44 -43.85
N ALA A 553 6.97 19.51 -45.18
CA ALA A 553 5.72 19.58 -45.95
C ALA A 553 5.10 18.17 -46.13
N PRO A 554 3.76 18.05 -46.29
CA PRO A 554 3.09 16.76 -46.06
C PRO A 554 2.74 15.98 -47.34
N PRO A 555 2.61 14.63 -47.25
CA PRO A 555 2.20 13.78 -48.37
C PRO A 555 0.68 13.85 -48.64
N PRO A 556 0.21 13.51 -49.85
CA PRO A 556 -1.22 13.44 -50.18
C PRO A 556 -1.94 12.34 -49.39
N PRO A 557 -3.28 12.40 -49.27
CA PRO A 557 -4.05 11.34 -48.61
C PRO A 557 -4.04 10.04 -49.43
N ILE A 558 -4.18 8.90 -48.75
CA ILE A 558 -4.13 7.55 -49.34
C ILE A 558 -5.51 6.98 -49.69
N GLY A 559 -6.58 7.69 -49.34
CA GLY A 559 -7.98 7.31 -49.55
C GLY A 559 -8.91 8.31 -48.85
N ILE A 560 -10.22 8.16 -49.04
CA ILE A 560 -11.25 9.03 -48.42
C ILE A 560 -12.38 8.12 -47.93
N ASP A 561 -12.75 8.24 -46.66
CA ASP A 561 -14.03 7.72 -46.15
C ASP A 561 -15.14 8.74 -46.40
N ILE A 562 -16.34 8.23 -46.68
CA ILE A 562 -17.52 9.05 -46.95
C ILE A 562 -18.61 8.59 -45.98
N THR A 563 -19.00 9.50 -45.08
CA THR A 563 -20.12 9.31 -44.16
C THR A 563 -21.30 10.14 -44.65
N VAL A 564 -22.49 9.56 -44.57
CA VAL A 564 -23.72 10.09 -45.13
C VAL A 564 -24.62 10.60 -43.99
N GLY A 565 -25.19 11.81 -44.11
CA GLY A 565 -25.98 12.47 -43.05
C GLY A 565 -27.01 13.48 -43.59
N MET A 566 -27.74 14.18 -42.70
CA MET A 566 -28.92 14.99 -43.11
C MET A 566 -28.59 16.02 -44.19
N PHE A 567 -29.18 15.84 -45.36
CA PHE A 567 -28.92 16.67 -46.56
C PHE A 567 -27.42 16.98 -46.77
N SER A 568 -26.53 16.08 -46.34
CA SER A 568 -25.10 16.32 -46.25
C SER A 568 -24.21 15.09 -46.50
N LEU A 569 -22.98 15.38 -46.90
CA LEU A 569 -21.90 14.41 -47.10
C LEU A 569 -20.66 14.84 -46.32
N THR A 570 -20.20 13.96 -45.43
CA THR A 570 -18.97 14.13 -44.66
C THR A 570 -17.86 13.30 -45.29
N VAL A 571 -16.91 13.96 -45.96
CA VAL A 571 -15.70 13.34 -46.51
C VAL A 571 -14.54 13.46 -45.52
N ALA A 572 -13.96 12.33 -45.13
CA ALA A 572 -12.87 12.21 -44.16
C ALA A 572 -11.65 11.56 -44.84
N PRO A 573 -10.62 12.34 -45.24
CA PRO A 573 -9.45 11.79 -45.92
C PRO A 573 -8.57 10.98 -44.97
N LYS A 574 -8.11 9.82 -45.44
CA LYS A 574 -7.15 8.97 -44.75
C LYS A 574 -5.73 9.37 -45.11
N LEU A 575 -4.91 9.62 -44.11
CA LEU A 575 -3.45 9.69 -44.25
C LEU A 575 -2.85 8.30 -44.03
N GLY A 576 -1.74 8.02 -44.70
CA GLY A 576 -0.94 6.82 -44.43
C GLY A 576 -0.01 7.01 -43.24
N ASP A 577 0.53 5.91 -42.71
CA ASP A 577 1.35 5.87 -41.48
C ASP A 577 2.62 6.75 -41.52
N THR A 578 3.03 7.21 -42.71
CA THR A 578 4.19 8.09 -42.94
C THR A 578 3.83 9.57 -43.07
N ALA A 579 2.61 9.99 -42.72
CA ALA A 579 2.19 11.38 -42.79
C ALA A 579 2.61 12.19 -41.56
N SER A 580 3.18 13.38 -41.78
CA SER A 580 3.47 14.33 -40.71
C SER A 580 2.17 14.78 -40.02
N TYR A 581 2.08 14.61 -38.70
CA TYR A 581 1.05 15.24 -37.87
C TYR A 581 1.10 16.77 -37.99
N GLY A 582 0.09 17.48 -37.47
CA GLY A 582 -0.08 18.93 -37.71
C GLY A 582 -0.51 19.28 -39.14
N SER A 583 -0.61 18.28 -40.01
CA SER A 583 -1.24 18.41 -41.33
C SER A 583 -2.77 18.48 -41.22
N THR A 584 -3.36 19.31 -42.06
CA THR A 584 -4.80 19.40 -42.29
C THR A 584 -5.07 19.22 -43.79
N PHE A 585 -6.32 19.06 -44.22
CA PHE A 585 -6.65 18.95 -45.64
C PHE A 585 -7.20 20.27 -46.19
N GLU A 586 -7.13 20.43 -47.51
CA GLU A 586 -7.80 21.47 -48.28
C GLU A 586 -8.83 20.81 -49.20
N PHE A 587 -10.10 21.17 -49.02
CA PHE A 587 -11.26 20.56 -49.67
C PHE A 587 -11.82 21.46 -50.76
N TRP A 588 -12.09 20.85 -51.91
CA TRP A 588 -12.74 21.44 -53.06
C TRP A 588 -13.94 20.56 -53.45
N PHE A 589 -15.01 21.18 -53.95
CA PHE A 589 -16.30 20.56 -54.18
C PHE A 589 -16.82 20.89 -55.58
N SER A 590 -17.56 19.96 -56.19
CA SER A 590 -18.24 20.16 -57.47
C SER A 590 -19.54 19.36 -57.54
N GLU A 591 -20.56 19.95 -58.17
CA GLU A 591 -21.81 19.26 -58.51
C GLU A 591 -21.65 18.35 -59.75
N GLU A 592 -20.61 18.56 -60.57
CA GLU A 592 -20.29 17.70 -61.73
C GLU A 592 -18.85 17.15 -61.66
N LYS A 593 -18.61 15.99 -62.27
CA LYS A 593 -17.29 15.35 -62.30
C LYS A 593 -16.29 16.11 -63.19
N LEU A 594 -15.09 16.38 -62.67
CA LEU A 594 -14.01 17.03 -63.42
C LEU A 594 -13.24 16.02 -64.29
N LYS A 595 -12.38 16.56 -65.17
CA LYS A 595 -11.60 15.77 -66.14
C LYS A 595 -10.38 15.07 -65.53
N ASP A 596 -9.67 15.74 -64.63
CA ASP A 596 -8.49 15.22 -63.93
C ASP A 596 -8.25 15.96 -62.60
N THR A 597 -7.34 15.44 -61.75
CA THR A 597 -7.04 16.00 -60.43
C THR A 597 -5.84 16.95 -60.40
N THR A 598 -5.43 17.52 -61.55
CA THR A 598 -4.32 18.48 -61.57
C THR A 598 -4.72 19.77 -60.83
N GLU A 599 -3.75 20.44 -60.18
CA GLU A 599 -4.04 21.63 -59.39
C GLU A 599 -4.70 22.75 -60.22
N ASN A 600 -4.33 22.90 -61.50
CA ASN A 600 -4.95 23.90 -62.37
C ASN A 600 -6.37 23.52 -62.82
N GLU A 601 -6.72 22.24 -62.92
CA GLU A 601 -8.10 21.84 -63.24
C GLU A 601 -9.02 22.03 -62.03
N VAL A 602 -8.58 21.54 -60.85
CA VAL A 602 -9.33 21.67 -59.59
C VAL A 602 -9.54 23.14 -59.20
N ILE A 603 -8.52 24.00 -59.32
CA ILE A 603 -8.62 25.41 -58.93
C ILE A 603 -9.59 26.22 -59.79
N ASN A 604 -9.76 25.88 -61.07
CA ASN A 604 -10.59 26.65 -62.00
C ASN A 604 -12.03 26.11 -62.13
N HIS A 605 -12.28 24.83 -61.82
CA HIS A 605 -13.56 24.18 -62.08
C HIS A 605 -14.27 23.60 -60.85
N ALA A 606 -13.56 23.37 -59.73
CA ALA A 606 -14.20 23.08 -58.44
C ALA A 606 -14.21 24.34 -57.54
N THR A 607 -15.14 24.41 -56.60
CA THR A 607 -15.17 25.47 -55.58
C THR A 607 -14.39 25.03 -54.35
N LYS A 608 -13.41 25.82 -53.89
CA LYS A 608 -12.77 25.58 -52.60
C LYS A 608 -13.78 25.81 -51.48
N VAL A 609 -14.15 24.76 -50.76
CA VAL A 609 -15.12 24.84 -49.67
C VAL A 609 -14.45 25.10 -48.31
N GLY A 610 -13.24 24.57 -48.07
CA GLY A 610 -12.50 24.91 -46.85
C GLY A 610 -11.24 24.10 -46.59
N GLN A 611 -10.83 24.07 -45.32
CA GLN A 611 -9.68 23.33 -44.80
C GLN A 611 -10.03 22.72 -43.43
N GLY A 612 -9.55 21.50 -43.13
CA GLY A 612 -9.95 20.73 -41.93
C GLY A 612 -9.49 19.27 -41.95
N GLN A 613 -9.89 18.46 -40.95
CA GLN A 613 -9.60 17.01 -40.90
C GLN A 613 -10.65 16.17 -41.64
N PHE A 614 -11.86 16.71 -41.78
CA PHE A 614 -12.94 16.21 -42.63
C PHE A 614 -13.70 17.43 -43.16
N TRP A 615 -14.58 17.24 -44.13
CA TRP A 615 -15.50 18.28 -44.59
C TRP A 615 -16.91 17.74 -44.72
N THR A 616 -17.87 18.42 -44.08
CA THR A 616 -19.30 18.14 -44.25
C THR A 616 -19.90 19.20 -45.15
N GLN A 617 -20.28 18.82 -46.37
CA GLN A 617 -21.04 19.70 -47.26
C GLN A 617 -22.53 19.47 -47.03
N GLY A 618 -23.27 20.53 -46.66
CA GLY A 618 -24.72 20.51 -46.47
C GLY A 618 -25.52 21.06 -47.66
N ASP A 619 -26.83 21.20 -47.47
CA ASP A 619 -27.83 21.62 -48.48
C ASP A 619 -27.84 20.75 -49.77
N LEU A 620 -27.33 19.53 -49.67
CA LEU A 620 -27.23 18.58 -50.77
C LEU A 620 -28.55 17.85 -50.99
N LYS A 621 -28.95 17.74 -52.27
CA LYS A 621 -30.20 17.08 -52.66
C LYS A 621 -30.08 15.57 -52.41
N PRO A 622 -31.03 14.92 -51.69
CA PRO A 622 -31.02 13.47 -51.51
C PRO A 622 -31.13 12.77 -52.87
N GLY A 623 -30.37 11.69 -53.06
CA GLY A 623 -30.34 10.95 -54.32
C GLY A 623 -29.54 11.59 -55.46
N HIS A 624 -28.86 12.73 -55.24
CA HIS A 624 -27.90 13.29 -56.20
C HIS A 624 -26.46 12.96 -55.78
N GLU A 625 -25.60 12.63 -56.74
CA GLU A 625 -24.18 12.33 -56.50
C GLU A 625 -23.34 13.60 -56.62
N TYR A 626 -22.52 13.87 -55.61
CA TYR A 626 -21.65 15.05 -55.54
C TYR A 626 -20.17 14.67 -55.39
N TYR A 627 -19.27 15.53 -55.88
CA TYR A 627 -17.83 15.24 -56.05
C TYR A 627 -16.94 16.13 -55.18
N PHE A 628 -15.86 15.55 -54.66
CA PHE A 628 -14.85 16.23 -53.84
C PHE A 628 -13.43 15.99 -54.36
N TYR A 629 -12.60 17.03 -54.30
CA TYR A 629 -11.17 16.99 -54.61
C TYR A 629 -10.38 17.50 -53.40
N ILE A 630 -9.47 16.68 -52.89
CA ILE A 630 -8.90 16.89 -51.55
C ILE A 630 -7.38 16.69 -51.55
N ARG A 631 -6.66 17.56 -50.86
CA ARG A 631 -5.19 17.46 -50.68
C ARG A 631 -4.77 17.77 -49.25
N THR A 632 -3.65 17.22 -48.82
CA THR A 632 -3.00 17.55 -47.54
C THR A 632 -2.23 18.86 -47.63
N ILE A 633 -2.25 19.66 -46.56
CA ILE A 633 -1.52 20.92 -46.39
C ILE A 633 -0.99 21.04 -44.95
N ASN A 634 0.05 21.85 -44.74
CA ASN A 634 0.43 22.36 -43.42
C ASN A 634 1.08 23.74 -43.57
N SER A 635 1.53 24.35 -42.46
CA SER A 635 2.18 25.68 -42.45
C SER A 635 3.51 25.76 -43.23
N TYR A 636 3.97 24.66 -43.82
CA TYR A 636 5.24 24.52 -44.54
C TYR A 636 5.09 24.00 -45.98
N GLY A 637 3.87 23.64 -46.45
CA GLY A 637 3.62 23.23 -47.84
C GLY A 637 2.26 22.57 -48.13
N LYS A 638 2.07 22.13 -49.38
CA LYS A 638 0.86 21.43 -49.88
C LYS A 638 1.24 20.20 -50.72
N SER A 639 0.32 19.25 -50.81
CA SER A 639 0.41 18.03 -51.64
C SER A 639 -0.46 18.10 -52.93
N PRO A 640 -0.38 17.10 -53.83
CA PRO A 640 -1.34 16.89 -54.92
C PRO A 640 -2.76 16.53 -54.44
N PHE A 641 -3.76 16.63 -55.34
CA PHE A 641 -5.16 16.30 -55.08
C PHE A 641 -5.53 14.84 -55.42
N ILE A 642 -6.51 14.30 -54.67
CA ILE A 642 -7.23 13.04 -54.92
C ILE A 642 -8.75 13.30 -54.99
N GLU A 643 -9.54 12.35 -55.52
CA GLU A 643 -10.99 12.47 -55.79
C GLU A 643 -11.86 11.52 -54.93
N ALA A 644 -13.10 11.93 -54.61
CA ALA A 644 -14.17 11.07 -54.06
C ALA A 644 -15.59 11.55 -54.47
N SER A 645 -16.63 10.70 -54.37
CA SER A 645 -18.05 11.06 -54.63
C SER A 645 -19.06 10.29 -53.75
N GLY A 646 -20.24 10.88 -53.48
CA GLY A 646 -21.27 10.28 -52.60
C GLY A 646 -22.68 10.90 -52.69
N ILE A 647 -23.64 10.39 -51.88
CA ILE A 647 -25.09 10.76 -51.86
C ILE A 647 -25.64 10.89 -50.40
N PRO A 648 -26.49 11.89 -50.01
CA PRO A 648 -26.92 12.21 -48.59
C PRO A 648 -28.05 11.40 -47.86
N ASP A 649 -28.23 11.55 -46.51
CA ASP A 649 -29.28 10.93 -45.62
C ASP A 649 -29.85 11.81 -44.44
N SER A 650 -29.59 11.56 -43.11
CA SER A 650 -30.35 12.10 -41.91
C SER A 650 -29.57 12.41 -40.56
N LEU A 651 -30.15 13.15 -39.56
CA LEU A 651 -29.59 13.60 -38.22
C LEU A 651 -30.65 14.14 -37.17
N PRO A 652 -30.28 14.52 -35.90
CA PRO A 652 -31.22 14.86 -34.79
C PRO A 652 -31.60 16.32 -34.43
N GLY A 653 -30.84 17.37 -34.77
CA GLY A 653 -31.34 18.76 -34.58
C GLY A 653 -32.57 18.98 -35.47
N ASP A 654 -32.39 18.51 -36.70
CA ASP A 654 -33.42 18.10 -37.64
C ASP A 654 -34.56 17.26 -37.07
N ILE A 655 -34.44 16.47 -35.99
CA ILE A 655 -35.58 15.73 -35.41
C ILE A 655 -36.53 16.69 -34.68
N LEU A 656 -36.05 17.77 -34.04
CA LEU A 656 -36.96 18.78 -33.48
C LEU A 656 -37.65 19.57 -34.60
N ASP A 657 -36.91 19.93 -35.65
CA ASP A 657 -37.47 20.59 -36.83
C ASP A 657 -38.36 19.65 -37.67
N GLU A 658 -38.07 18.35 -37.71
CA GLU A 658 -38.89 17.33 -38.39
C GLU A 658 -40.13 16.98 -37.56
N ILE A 659 -40.04 17.03 -36.21
CA ILE A 659 -41.22 17.01 -35.34
C ILE A 659 -42.06 18.27 -35.57
N ASP A 660 -41.50 19.49 -35.61
CA ASP A 660 -42.30 20.69 -35.95
C ASP A 660 -42.86 20.60 -37.37
N LYS A 661 -42.12 20.13 -38.38
CA LYS A 661 -42.64 19.88 -39.74
C LYS A 661 -43.80 18.87 -39.71
N LYS A 662 -43.65 17.74 -39.01
CA LYS A 662 -44.67 16.68 -38.86
C LYS A 662 -45.93 17.14 -38.13
N ILE A 663 -45.82 17.98 -37.10
CA ILE A 663 -46.98 18.46 -36.32
C ILE A 663 -47.55 19.78 -36.85
N SER A 664 -46.76 20.62 -37.53
CA SER A 664 -47.22 21.88 -38.14
C SER A 664 -48.28 21.67 -39.21
N ASP A 665 -48.25 20.53 -39.90
CA ASP A 665 -49.27 20.20 -40.90
C ASP A 665 -50.60 19.71 -40.29
N SER A 666 -50.69 19.61 -38.96
CA SER A 666 -51.92 19.28 -38.25
C SER A 666 -52.89 20.47 -38.19
N GLU A 667 -54.19 20.21 -38.31
CA GLU A 667 -55.26 21.20 -38.16
C GLU A 667 -55.22 21.86 -36.78
N ALA A 668 -54.78 21.12 -35.75
CA ALA A 668 -54.60 21.65 -34.39
C ALA A 668 -53.52 22.74 -34.34
N ILE A 669 -52.31 22.46 -34.82
CA ILE A 669 -51.20 23.42 -34.75
C ILE A 669 -51.38 24.56 -35.76
N LYS A 670 -52.01 24.31 -36.91
CA LYS A 670 -52.44 25.37 -37.84
C LYS A 670 -53.31 26.42 -37.15
N LYS A 671 -54.36 26.01 -36.44
CA LYS A 671 -55.23 26.96 -35.69
C LYS A 671 -54.53 27.67 -34.54
N LEU A 672 -53.48 27.07 -33.96
CA LEU A 672 -52.63 27.73 -32.96
C LEU A 672 -51.69 28.77 -33.60
N LYS A 673 -51.20 28.53 -34.83
CA LYS A 673 -50.38 29.46 -35.61
C LYS A 673 -51.23 30.56 -36.32
N GLU A 674 -52.51 30.30 -36.61
CA GLU A 674 -53.49 31.26 -37.16
C GLU A 674 -53.95 32.32 -36.13
N GLY A 675 -54.08 31.94 -34.85
CA GLY A 675 -54.44 32.85 -33.75
C GLY A 675 -55.91 33.28 -33.74
N ILE A 676 -56.20 34.43 -33.11
CA ILE A 676 -57.55 35.00 -33.08
C ILE A 676 -57.92 35.64 -34.41
N ILE A 677 -59.14 35.36 -34.89
CA ILE A 677 -59.71 36.02 -36.07
C ILE A 677 -60.03 37.48 -35.68
N SER A 678 -59.23 38.41 -36.20
CA SER A 678 -59.21 39.82 -35.77
C SER A 678 -60.37 40.67 -36.27
N SER A 679 -60.99 40.30 -37.40
CA SER A 679 -62.21 40.93 -37.90
C SER A 679 -63.45 40.15 -37.48
N THR A 680 -64.27 40.80 -36.66
CA THR A 680 -65.63 40.37 -36.30
C THR A 680 -66.49 40.15 -37.53
N GLU A 681 -66.36 41.04 -38.51
CA GLU A 681 -67.11 41.05 -39.75
C GLU A 681 -66.79 39.80 -40.60
N ALA A 682 -65.51 39.41 -40.69
CA ALA A 682 -65.10 38.17 -41.35
C ALA A 682 -65.65 36.90 -40.67
N ILE A 683 -65.72 36.86 -39.33
CA ILE A 683 -66.37 35.76 -38.59
C ILE A 683 -67.85 35.65 -38.97
N LEU A 684 -68.55 36.78 -39.01
CA LEU A 684 -69.97 36.86 -39.34
C LEU A 684 -70.24 36.56 -40.83
N GLU A 685 -69.32 36.88 -41.74
CA GLU A 685 -69.41 36.53 -43.16
C GLU A 685 -69.12 35.05 -43.42
N ASN A 686 -68.11 34.47 -42.77
CA ASN A 686 -67.84 33.03 -42.84
C ASN A 686 -69.02 32.21 -42.29
N ALA A 687 -69.63 32.63 -41.18
CA ALA A 687 -70.84 32.00 -40.64
C ALA A 687 -72.01 32.03 -41.64
N LYS A 688 -72.27 33.18 -42.29
CA LYS A 688 -73.29 33.31 -43.34
C LYS A 688 -72.98 32.44 -44.56
N GLY A 689 -71.72 32.40 -45.00
CA GLY A 689 -71.26 31.61 -46.15
C GLY A 689 -71.42 30.10 -45.96
N LEU A 690 -71.34 29.63 -44.71
CA LEU A 690 -71.61 28.24 -44.32
C LEU A 690 -73.09 27.97 -43.95
N GLY A 691 -73.97 28.97 -44.04
CA GLY A 691 -75.37 28.85 -43.63
C GLY A 691 -75.59 28.64 -42.12
N GLY A 692 -74.59 28.94 -41.31
CA GLY A 692 -74.61 28.73 -39.86
C GLY A 692 -75.38 29.80 -39.09
N ASN A 693 -75.77 29.45 -37.86
CA ASN A 693 -76.43 30.37 -36.95
C ASN A 693 -75.39 31.17 -36.16
N PHE A 694 -75.55 32.49 -36.07
CA PHE A 694 -74.70 33.35 -35.24
C PHE A 694 -75.53 34.30 -34.37
N THR A 695 -74.95 34.70 -33.24
CA THR A 695 -75.44 35.79 -32.38
C THR A 695 -74.34 36.85 -32.29
N TYR A 696 -74.69 38.12 -32.45
CA TYR A 696 -73.75 39.23 -32.36
C TYR A 696 -74.32 40.33 -31.46
N PHE A 697 -73.58 40.67 -30.41
CA PHE A 697 -73.85 41.84 -29.56
C PHE A 697 -72.73 42.85 -29.76
N VAL A 698 -73.10 44.11 -30.00
CA VAL A 698 -72.15 45.22 -30.14
C VAL A 698 -72.65 46.46 -29.41
N ARG A 699 -71.73 47.19 -28.78
CA ARG A 699 -71.90 48.59 -28.39
C ARG A 699 -70.66 49.38 -28.76
N GLU A 700 -70.88 50.62 -29.19
CA GLU A 700 -69.83 51.51 -29.67
C GLU A 700 -70.02 52.91 -29.08
N ASN A 701 -68.92 53.60 -28.78
CA ASN A 701 -68.90 54.97 -28.27
C ASN A 701 -67.62 55.68 -28.73
N GLY A 702 -67.72 56.50 -29.77
CA GLY A 702 -66.58 57.17 -30.37
C GLY A 702 -65.58 56.16 -30.97
N LYS A 703 -64.39 56.06 -30.37
CA LYS A 703 -63.34 55.12 -30.79
C LYS A 703 -63.31 53.80 -29.99
N MET A 704 -64.29 53.59 -29.10
CA MET A 704 -64.41 52.40 -28.26
C MET A 704 -65.51 51.48 -28.80
N LYS A 705 -65.19 50.22 -29.12
CA LYS A 705 -66.15 49.19 -29.57
C LYS A 705 -66.05 47.98 -28.65
N ALA A 706 -67.17 47.40 -28.23
CA ALA A 706 -67.24 46.19 -27.41
C ALA A 706 -68.18 45.18 -28.08
N GLU A 707 -67.70 43.94 -28.25
CA GLU A 707 -68.22 42.96 -29.20
C GLU A 707 -68.27 41.57 -28.55
N ILE A 708 -69.37 40.85 -28.75
CA ILE A 708 -69.54 39.44 -28.36
C ILE A 708 -70.15 38.70 -29.54
N VAL A 709 -69.51 37.62 -29.97
CA VAL A 709 -69.92 36.77 -31.10
C VAL A 709 -70.05 35.33 -30.63
N GLU A 710 -71.18 34.70 -30.91
CA GLU A 710 -71.31 33.24 -30.95
C GLU A 710 -71.60 32.80 -32.39
N VAL A 711 -70.89 31.79 -32.89
CA VAL A 711 -71.13 31.13 -34.18
C VAL A 711 -71.35 29.64 -33.97
N ARG A 712 -72.30 29.06 -34.72
CA ARG A 712 -72.62 27.63 -34.72
C ARG A 712 -72.87 27.16 -36.17
N ASN A 713 -71.83 26.66 -36.82
CA ASN A 713 -71.87 26.15 -38.18
C ASN A 713 -72.02 24.62 -38.16
N TYR A 714 -72.90 24.06 -38.99
CA TYR A 714 -73.08 22.62 -39.12
C TYR A 714 -73.46 22.30 -40.57
N VAL A 715 -72.54 21.66 -41.29
CA VAL A 715 -72.62 21.48 -42.75
C VAL A 715 -72.33 20.03 -43.09
N VAL A 716 -73.18 19.43 -43.91
CA VAL A 716 -72.98 18.08 -44.46
C VAL A 716 -73.16 18.15 -45.97
N THR A 717 -72.22 17.57 -46.71
CA THR A 717 -72.25 17.40 -48.16
C THR A 717 -72.20 15.90 -48.50
N GLU A 718 -72.20 15.55 -49.78
CA GLU A 718 -71.97 14.17 -50.23
C GLU A 718 -70.65 13.56 -49.73
N THR A 719 -69.66 14.40 -49.37
CA THR A 719 -68.29 13.94 -49.10
C THR A 719 -67.64 14.53 -47.86
N THR A 720 -68.27 15.49 -47.19
CA THR A 720 -67.74 16.12 -45.97
C THR A 720 -68.83 16.32 -44.93
N ALA A 721 -68.47 16.17 -43.67
CA ALA A 721 -69.26 16.61 -42.53
C ALA A 721 -68.41 17.58 -41.68
N LEU A 722 -69.03 18.66 -41.22
CA LEU A 722 -68.41 19.70 -40.40
C LEU A 722 -69.39 20.13 -39.31
N ALA A 723 -68.92 20.19 -38.07
CA ALA A 723 -69.60 20.83 -36.95
C ALA A 723 -68.63 21.79 -36.26
N GLU A 724 -69.06 23.01 -35.98
CA GLU A 724 -68.23 24.08 -35.45
C GLU A 724 -69.00 24.98 -34.48
N LYS A 725 -68.36 25.35 -33.38
CA LYS A 725 -68.79 26.40 -32.45
C LYS A 725 -67.62 27.34 -32.23
N LEU A 726 -67.84 28.65 -32.34
CA LEU A 726 -66.85 29.67 -31.99
C LEU A 726 -67.53 30.72 -31.09
N ASP A 727 -66.91 30.98 -29.95
CA ASP A 727 -67.30 32.02 -29.00
C ASP A 727 -66.15 33.03 -28.92
N GLN A 728 -66.40 34.30 -29.26
CA GLN A 728 -65.42 35.38 -29.16
C GLN A 728 -65.97 36.55 -28.34
N VAL A 729 -65.16 37.10 -27.45
CA VAL A 729 -65.34 38.43 -26.87
C VAL A 729 -64.20 39.33 -27.31
N LYS A 730 -64.50 40.57 -27.71
CA LYS A 730 -63.50 41.53 -28.19
C LYS A 730 -63.83 42.95 -27.72
N VAL A 731 -62.80 43.73 -27.43
CA VAL A 731 -62.87 45.18 -27.21
C VAL A 731 -61.83 45.87 -28.07
N THR A 732 -62.22 46.98 -28.71
CA THR A 732 -61.37 47.83 -29.57
C THR A 732 -61.33 49.24 -29.00
N ALA A 733 -60.16 49.86 -29.00
CA ALA A 733 -59.87 51.18 -28.45
C ALA A 733 -58.81 51.89 -29.31
N ASP A 734 -59.23 52.91 -30.07
CA ASP A 734 -58.38 53.56 -31.08
C ASP A 734 -57.79 52.51 -32.05
N ASN A 735 -56.45 52.38 -32.08
CA ASN A 735 -55.73 51.42 -32.92
C ASN A 735 -55.39 50.12 -32.18
N SER A 736 -55.77 49.96 -30.91
CA SER A 736 -55.48 48.77 -30.09
C SER A 736 -56.75 47.95 -29.84
N TRP A 737 -56.61 46.64 -29.60
CA TRP A 737 -57.73 45.79 -29.23
C TRP A 737 -57.30 44.59 -28.40
N ALA A 738 -58.23 44.01 -27.65
CA ALA A 738 -58.04 42.79 -26.88
C ALA A 738 -59.21 41.84 -27.12
N ALA A 739 -58.93 40.55 -27.29
CA ALA A 739 -59.95 39.53 -27.50
C ALA A 739 -59.60 38.20 -26.82
N ALA A 740 -60.63 37.41 -26.54
CA ALA A 740 -60.54 36.01 -26.16
C ALA A 740 -61.49 35.19 -27.05
N GLN A 741 -61.01 34.05 -27.54
CA GLN A 741 -61.74 33.19 -28.47
C GLN A 741 -61.63 31.72 -28.04
N ASN A 742 -62.77 31.03 -27.95
CA ASN A 742 -62.84 29.59 -27.73
C ASN A 742 -63.53 28.96 -28.95
N ALA A 743 -62.92 27.98 -29.60
CA ALA A 743 -63.52 27.31 -30.74
C ALA A 743 -63.42 25.78 -30.66
N LEU A 744 -64.52 25.13 -30.98
CA LEU A 744 -64.66 23.68 -31.11
C LEU A 744 -64.97 23.37 -32.58
N GLN A 745 -64.24 22.46 -33.19
CA GLN A 745 -64.52 22.01 -34.55
C GLN A 745 -64.31 20.49 -34.66
N ALA A 746 -65.23 19.81 -35.33
CA ALA A 746 -65.09 18.42 -35.74
C ALA A 746 -65.42 18.29 -37.23
N LYS A 747 -64.58 17.59 -37.98
CA LYS A 747 -64.67 17.47 -39.45
C LYS A 747 -64.36 16.04 -39.88
N TYR A 748 -65.04 15.56 -40.92
CA TYR A 748 -64.75 14.31 -41.61
C TYR A 748 -64.80 14.54 -43.12
N ASP A 749 -63.85 13.98 -43.87
CA ASP A 749 -63.79 14.00 -45.34
C ASP A 749 -63.76 12.55 -45.86
N LEU A 750 -64.90 12.11 -46.40
CA LEU A 750 -65.12 10.76 -46.93
C LEU A 750 -64.34 10.49 -48.23
N LYS A 751 -63.97 11.53 -48.98
CA LYS A 751 -63.20 11.37 -50.23
C LYS A 751 -61.72 11.14 -49.96
N LYS A 752 -61.19 11.73 -48.88
CA LYS A 752 -59.80 11.54 -48.46
C LYS A 752 -59.60 10.45 -47.40
N GLY A 753 -60.67 10.07 -46.68
CA GLY A 753 -60.55 9.27 -45.46
C GLY A 753 -59.91 10.03 -44.30
N GLU A 754 -60.00 11.36 -44.32
CA GLU A 754 -59.44 12.24 -43.28
C GLU A 754 -60.50 12.61 -42.24
N ALA A 755 -60.09 12.77 -40.98
CA ALA A 755 -60.93 13.34 -39.94
C ALA A 755 -60.12 14.26 -39.03
N SER A 756 -60.77 15.25 -38.41
CA SER A 756 -60.15 16.08 -37.37
C SER A 756 -61.16 16.46 -36.30
N ALA A 757 -60.67 16.57 -35.07
CA ALA A 757 -61.36 17.20 -33.95
C ALA A 757 -60.37 18.16 -33.28
N THR A 758 -60.75 19.41 -33.08
CA THR A 758 -59.90 20.46 -32.49
C THR A 758 -60.68 21.30 -31.48
N TRP A 759 -60.08 21.56 -30.34
CA TRP A 759 -60.52 22.57 -29.37
C TRP A 759 -59.42 23.60 -29.17
N THR A 760 -59.68 24.87 -29.50
CA THR A 760 -58.77 26.00 -29.23
C THR A 760 -59.33 26.91 -28.13
N SER A 761 -58.44 27.49 -27.35
CA SER A 761 -58.70 28.56 -26.39
C SER A 761 -57.58 29.58 -26.49
N LEU A 762 -57.86 30.73 -27.08
CA LEU A 762 -56.90 31.74 -27.51
C LEU A 762 -57.21 33.10 -26.87
N VAL A 763 -56.17 33.91 -26.63
CA VAL A 763 -56.25 35.33 -26.26
C VAL A 763 -55.23 36.14 -27.07
N LYS A 764 -55.64 37.31 -27.54
CA LYS A 764 -54.80 38.26 -28.29
C LYS A 764 -54.98 39.67 -27.73
N ILE A 765 -53.88 40.38 -27.54
CA ILE A 765 -53.87 41.84 -27.34
C ILE A 765 -53.02 42.44 -28.46
N TYR A 766 -53.63 43.25 -29.32
CA TYR A 766 -52.92 44.08 -30.29
C TYR A 766 -52.72 45.46 -29.69
N TYR A 767 -51.47 45.88 -29.52
CA TYR A 767 -51.10 47.15 -28.92
C TYR A 767 -49.88 47.74 -29.62
N ASP A 768 -49.96 49.02 -30.00
CA ASP A 768 -48.88 49.79 -30.66
C ASP A 768 -48.23 49.08 -31.86
N GLY A 769 -49.06 48.43 -32.70
CA GLY A 769 -48.60 47.69 -33.88
C GLY A 769 -48.11 46.26 -33.62
N VAL A 770 -48.11 45.79 -32.38
CA VAL A 770 -47.58 44.48 -31.98
C VAL A 770 -48.71 43.58 -31.45
N ASP A 771 -48.75 42.35 -31.92
CA ASP A 771 -49.60 41.28 -31.40
C ASP A 771 -48.94 40.58 -30.19
N TYR A 772 -49.70 40.45 -29.11
CA TYR A 772 -49.34 39.69 -27.92
C TYR A 772 -50.34 38.55 -27.72
N ASP A 773 -49.91 37.34 -28.12
CA ASP A 773 -50.74 36.13 -28.13
C ASP A 773 -50.44 35.18 -26.96
N ALA A 774 -51.49 34.49 -26.52
CA ALA A 774 -51.37 33.21 -25.82
C ALA A 774 -52.53 32.27 -26.19
N GLY A 775 -52.28 30.96 -26.23
CA GLY A 775 -53.27 29.99 -26.66
C GLY A 775 -52.96 28.56 -26.26
N MET A 776 -54.02 27.77 -26.13
CA MET A 776 -53.99 26.31 -26.02
C MET A 776 -54.78 25.72 -27.20
N VAL A 777 -54.30 24.61 -27.75
CA VAL A 777 -55.07 23.72 -28.62
C VAL A 777 -54.97 22.28 -28.14
N ILE A 778 -56.07 21.54 -28.24
CA ILE A 778 -56.12 20.08 -28.13
C ILE A 778 -56.68 19.58 -29.47
N GLY A 779 -56.08 18.55 -30.06
CA GLY A 779 -56.62 17.98 -31.29
C GLY A 779 -56.28 16.51 -31.52
N ALA A 780 -57.12 15.87 -32.31
CA ALA A 780 -56.97 14.51 -32.80
C ALA A 780 -57.30 14.47 -34.29
N GLU A 781 -56.44 13.84 -35.09
CA GLU A 781 -56.53 13.82 -36.55
C GLU A 781 -56.30 12.42 -37.10
N LEU A 782 -57.17 12.00 -38.02
CA LEU A 782 -56.97 10.84 -38.88
C LEU A 782 -56.47 11.35 -40.23
N LYS A 783 -55.23 11.04 -40.61
CA LYS A 783 -54.65 11.33 -41.92
C LYS A 783 -53.92 10.08 -42.42
N ASN A 784 -54.17 9.68 -43.67
CA ASN A 784 -53.60 8.47 -44.29
C ASN A 784 -53.73 7.18 -43.46
N GLY A 785 -54.87 7.00 -42.78
CA GLY A 785 -55.14 5.82 -41.95
C GLY A 785 -54.50 5.83 -40.55
N THR A 786 -53.63 6.80 -40.25
CA THR A 786 -53.00 6.97 -38.94
C THR A 786 -53.74 8.01 -38.11
N VAL A 787 -53.98 7.71 -36.82
CA VAL A 787 -54.52 8.70 -35.87
C VAL A 787 -53.37 9.34 -35.10
N THR A 788 -53.24 10.66 -35.18
CA THR A 788 -52.34 11.48 -34.36
C THR A 788 -53.15 12.28 -33.34
N THR A 789 -52.60 12.47 -32.14
CA THR A 789 -53.21 13.28 -31.08
C THR A 789 -52.18 14.22 -30.48
N GLN A 790 -52.50 15.50 -30.38
CA GLN A 790 -51.58 16.54 -29.91
C GLN A 790 -52.28 17.54 -28.98
N ILE A 791 -51.53 18.02 -28.00
CA ILE A 791 -51.85 19.22 -27.21
C ILE A 791 -50.73 20.23 -27.43
N GLY A 792 -51.09 21.46 -27.78
CA GLY A 792 -50.15 22.54 -28.09
C GLY A 792 -50.45 23.77 -27.23
N PHE A 793 -49.38 24.45 -26.81
CA PHE A 793 -49.46 25.72 -26.09
C PHE A 793 -48.57 26.73 -26.81
N SER A 794 -49.08 27.95 -27.01
CA SER A 794 -48.31 29.10 -27.49
C SER A 794 -48.42 30.20 -26.43
N ALA A 795 -47.30 30.67 -25.90
CA ALA A 795 -47.25 31.80 -24.96
C ALA A 795 -45.81 32.28 -24.79
N GLN A 796 -45.61 33.58 -24.54
CA GLN A 796 -44.31 34.12 -24.11
C GLN A 796 -43.88 33.59 -22.73
N THR A 797 -44.84 33.15 -21.91
CA THR A 797 -44.61 32.52 -20.60
C THR A 797 -45.75 31.56 -20.28
N PHE A 798 -45.43 30.29 -20.01
CA PHE A 798 -46.35 29.24 -19.57
C PHE A 798 -45.90 28.72 -18.20
N ILE A 799 -46.80 28.55 -17.23
CA ILE A 799 -46.44 28.17 -15.85
C ILE A 799 -47.45 27.19 -15.27
N VAL A 800 -46.95 26.10 -14.68
CA VAL A 800 -47.72 25.19 -13.83
C VAL A 800 -47.43 25.54 -12.36
N TYR A 801 -48.51 25.86 -11.63
CA TYR A 801 -48.47 26.21 -10.21
C TYR A 801 -48.97 25.06 -9.33
N ASN A 802 -48.31 24.83 -8.20
CA ASN A 802 -48.77 23.99 -7.11
C ASN A 802 -49.39 24.87 -6.00
N PRO A 803 -50.69 24.72 -5.67
CA PRO A 803 -51.35 25.48 -4.60
C PRO A 803 -51.02 24.89 -3.22
N SER A 804 -49.82 25.18 -2.71
CA SER A 804 -49.33 24.68 -1.41
C SER A 804 -49.53 25.71 -0.30
N ASN A 805 -50.20 25.33 0.80
CA ASN A 805 -50.42 26.18 1.98
C ASN A 805 -50.93 27.60 1.68
N GLY A 806 -51.84 27.73 0.70
CA GLY A 806 -52.42 29.01 0.26
C GLY A 806 -51.50 29.87 -0.62
N LYS A 807 -50.34 29.37 -1.03
CA LYS A 807 -49.43 30.01 -1.99
C LYS A 807 -49.43 29.26 -3.32
N MET A 808 -49.42 30.02 -4.42
CA MET A 808 -49.26 29.48 -5.77
C MET A 808 -47.77 29.39 -6.09
N GLU A 809 -47.17 28.22 -5.90
CA GLU A 809 -45.73 28.04 -6.12
C GLU A 809 -45.47 27.47 -7.52
N PRO A 810 -44.69 28.14 -8.39
CA PRO A 810 -44.37 27.59 -9.70
C PRO A 810 -43.43 26.38 -9.54
N VAL A 811 -43.79 25.28 -10.19
CA VAL A 811 -43.04 24.01 -10.21
C VAL A 811 -42.38 23.75 -11.57
N PHE A 812 -43.06 24.12 -12.65
CA PHE A 812 -42.58 24.12 -14.03
C PHE A 812 -42.97 25.42 -14.70
N ALA A 813 -42.06 26.03 -15.45
CA ALA A 813 -42.33 27.19 -16.29
C ALA A 813 -41.55 27.13 -17.61
N ILE A 814 -42.13 27.63 -18.68
CA ILE A 814 -41.44 27.95 -19.93
C ILE A 814 -41.47 29.47 -20.07
N LYS A 815 -40.33 30.10 -20.34
CA LYS A 815 -40.22 31.55 -20.60
C LYS A 815 -39.04 31.83 -21.52
N ASN A 816 -39.24 32.70 -22.52
CA ASN A 816 -38.20 33.09 -23.49
C ASN A 816 -37.51 31.86 -24.16
N GLY A 817 -38.27 30.81 -24.46
CA GLY A 817 -37.75 29.55 -25.01
C GLY A 817 -37.04 28.62 -24.01
N GLN A 818 -36.81 29.05 -22.77
CA GLN A 818 -36.12 28.28 -21.73
C GLN A 818 -37.10 27.61 -20.77
N VAL A 819 -36.76 26.41 -20.31
CA VAL A 819 -37.52 25.65 -19.30
C VAL A 819 -36.91 25.88 -17.92
N PHE A 820 -37.74 26.26 -16.96
CA PHE A 820 -37.40 26.47 -15.55
C PHE A 820 -38.13 25.44 -14.69
N LEU A 821 -37.36 24.64 -13.95
CA LEU A 821 -37.84 23.58 -13.06
C LEU A 821 -37.29 23.83 -11.65
N ARG A 822 -38.14 23.73 -10.63
CA ARG A 822 -37.72 23.92 -9.22
C ARG A 822 -36.96 22.71 -8.68
N SER A 823 -37.43 21.52 -9.04
CA SER A 823 -36.87 20.22 -8.69
C SER A 823 -37.53 19.14 -9.54
N ALA A 824 -36.81 18.08 -9.86
CA ALA A 824 -37.35 16.91 -10.54
C ALA A 824 -36.84 15.62 -9.87
N PHE A 825 -37.62 14.55 -9.96
CA PHE A 825 -37.17 13.18 -9.68
C PHE A 825 -37.19 12.42 -10.99
N ILE A 826 -36.02 11.94 -11.43
CA ILE A 826 -35.78 11.40 -12.77
C ILE A 826 -35.09 10.05 -12.62
N ASP A 827 -35.60 9.03 -13.30
CA ASP A 827 -35.08 7.65 -13.27
C ASP A 827 -33.86 7.49 -14.19
N LYS A 828 -33.98 7.94 -15.45
CA LYS A 828 -32.87 8.12 -16.40
C LYS A 828 -33.00 9.48 -17.11
N ALA A 829 -31.87 10.16 -17.28
CA ALA A 829 -31.72 11.25 -18.24
C ALA A 829 -30.68 10.86 -19.30
N ASP A 830 -30.81 11.44 -20.50
CA ASP A 830 -29.76 11.51 -21.51
C ASP A 830 -29.54 13.01 -21.79
N ILE A 831 -28.28 13.46 -21.82
CA ILE A 831 -27.94 14.89 -21.80
C ILE A 831 -26.65 15.11 -22.59
N GLU A 832 -26.73 15.85 -23.70
CA GLU A 832 -25.59 16.15 -24.57
C GLU A 832 -24.64 17.20 -23.94
N GLU A 833 -25.19 18.22 -23.28
CA GLU A 833 -24.42 19.24 -22.54
C GLU A 833 -25.14 19.61 -21.22
N LEU A 834 -24.38 19.77 -20.12
CA LEU A 834 -24.92 20.08 -18.80
C LEU A 834 -24.09 21.16 -18.08
N LEU A 835 -24.58 22.40 -18.08
CA LEU A 835 -23.98 23.50 -17.33
C LEU A 835 -24.35 23.44 -15.85
N ILE A 836 -23.36 23.21 -14.97
CA ILE A 836 -23.54 23.04 -13.52
C ILE A 836 -23.37 24.39 -12.82
N GLY A 837 -24.46 25.03 -12.41
CA GLY A 837 -24.41 26.33 -11.71
C GLY A 837 -24.07 26.28 -10.22
N SER A 838 -23.97 25.09 -9.61
CA SER A 838 -23.57 24.93 -8.19
C SER A 838 -22.98 23.54 -7.92
N VAL A 839 -23.81 22.51 -7.64
CA VAL A 839 -23.31 21.15 -7.31
C VAL A 839 -24.18 20.04 -7.90
N ILE A 840 -23.54 19.07 -8.58
CA ILE A 840 -24.08 17.70 -8.75
C ILE A 840 -23.42 16.80 -7.70
N ARG A 841 -24.19 15.95 -7.02
CA ARG A 841 -23.63 14.95 -6.09
C ARG A 841 -24.49 13.71 -5.99
N SER A 842 -23.86 12.57 -5.70
CA SER A 842 -24.57 11.35 -5.28
C SER A 842 -25.30 11.56 -3.95
N LYS A 843 -26.46 10.92 -3.76
CA LYS A 843 -27.28 11.02 -2.54
C LYS A 843 -26.55 10.66 -1.24
N ASN A 844 -25.53 9.82 -1.31
CA ASN A 844 -24.70 9.35 -0.19
C ASN A 844 -23.32 10.05 -0.11
N TYR A 845 -23.15 11.20 -0.76
CA TYR A 845 -21.88 11.93 -0.72
C TYR A 845 -21.50 12.36 0.70
N GLN A 846 -20.28 12.00 1.10
CA GLN A 846 -19.61 12.41 2.33
C GLN A 846 -18.16 12.70 1.96
N ALA A 847 -17.71 13.95 2.18
CA ALA A 847 -16.40 14.43 1.76
C ALA A 847 -15.27 13.51 2.27
N GLY A 848 -14.36 13.10 1.39
CA GLY A 848 -13.24 12.21 1.69
C GLY A 848 -13.61 10.77 2.06
N ASN A 849 -14.86 10.34 1.88
CA ASN A 849 -15.35 9.05 2.39
C ASN A 849 -16.19 8.27 1.35
N LYS A 850 -17.31 8.84 0.88
CA LYS A 850 -18.31 8.12 0.06
C LYS A 850 -18.92 9.02 -1.01
N GLY A 851 -19.40 8.38 -2.07
CA GLY A 851 -20.07 9.04 -3.18
C GLY A 851 -19.16 9.95 -4.01
N PHE A 852 -19.77 10.85 -4.77
CA PHE A 852 -19.09 11.89 -5.55
C PHE A 852 -19.81 13.25 -5.45
N LYS A 853 -19.06 14.31 -5.73
CA LYS A 853 -19.51 15.71 -5.86
C LYS A 853 -18.75 16.37 -7.02
N ILE A 854 -19.47 16.98 -7.95
CA ILE A 854 -18.92 17.90 -8.96
C ILE A 854 -19.45 19.29 -8.60
N ASP A 855 -18.54 20.21 -8.31
CA ASP A 855 -18.83 21.58 -7.90
C ASP A 855 -18.50 22.55 -9.04
N GLY A 856 -19.53 23.18 -9.62
CA GLY A 856 -19.40 24.11 -10.74
C GLY A 856 -19.07 25.54 -10.34
N GLU A 857 -19.22 25.92 -9.06
CA GLU A 857 -18.78 27.22 -8.55
C GLU A 857 -17.25 27.26 -8.36
N THR A 858 -16.66 26.15 -7.95
CA THR A 858 -15.21 26.01 -7.69
C THR A 858 -14.45 25.21 -8.75
N GLY A 859 -15.15 24.51 -9.65
CA GLY A 859 -14.58 23.57 -10.62
C GLY A 859 -14.12 22.24 -10.02
N ILE A 860 -14.30 22.01 -8.71
CA ILE A 860 -13.73 20.86 -8.01
C ILE A 860 -14.64 19.62 -8.15
N ALA A 861 -14.09 18.55 -8.71
CA ALA A 861 -14.71 17.24 -8.77
C ALA A 861 -14.04 16.25 -7.79
N GLU A 862 -14.82 15.71 -6.86
CA GLU A 862 -14.41 14.73 -5.86
C GLU A 862 -15.15 13.41 -6.09
N PHE A 863 -14.42 12.31 -6.29
CA PHE A 863 -15.00 10.96 -6.41
C PHE A 863 -14.32 10.01 -5.43
N ASN A 864 -14.93 9.76 -4.26
CA ASN A 864 -14.30 9.02 -3.17
C ASN A 864 -14.06 7.53 -3.44
N ARG A 865 -14.76 6.95 -4.43
CA ARG A 865 -14.60 5.55 -4.87
C ARG A 865 -14.82 5.43 -6.37
N LEU A 866 -13.95 6.06 -7.16
CA LEU A 866 -13.98 5.97 -8.62
C LEU A 866 -13.37 4.63 -9.09
N LEU A 867 -14.18 3.80 -9.77
CA LEU A 867 -13.72 2.59 -10.45
C LEU A 867 -13.74 2.82 -11.95
N ILE A 868 -12.64 2.50 -12.63
CA ILE A 868 -12.49 2.68 -14.08
C ILE A 868 -12.01 1.35 -14.66
N ASN A 869 -12.88 0.68 -15.40
CA ASN A 869 -12.69 -0.72 -15.84
C ASN A 869 -11.90 -0.87 -17.16
N LYS A 870 -11.41 0.24 -17.70
CA LYS A 870 -10.64 0.38 -18.95
C LYS A 870 -9.77 1.64 -18.80
N ASP A 871 -9.32 2.19 -19.92
CA ASP A 871 -8.32 3.24 -19.96
C ASP A 871 -8.76 4.50 -19.18
N PHE A 872 -8.01 4.84 -18.14
CA PHE A 872 -8.22 6.09 -17.40
C PHE A 872 -7.33 7.16 -17.99
N LYS A 873 -7.88 8.34 -18.32
CA LYS A 873 -7.11 9.45 -18.87
C LYS A 873 -7.52 10.79 -18.25
N ILE A 874 -6.61 11.40 -17.48
CA ILE A 874 -6.71 12.81 -17.08
C ILE A 874 -6.05 13.65 -18.18
N ASN A 875 -6.51 14.88 -18.40
CA ASN A 875 -5.74 15.90 -19.12
C ASN A 875 -5.92 17.24 -18.37
N GLY A 876 -4.88 17.72 -17.68
CA GLY A 876 -4.67 19.14 -17.44
C GLY A 876 -3.91 19.76 -18.61
N ASP A 877 -3.70 21.07 -18.58
CA ASP A 877 -3.25 21.86 -19.75
C ASP A 877 -1.92 21.35 -20.35
N GLU A 878 -0.96 21.11 -19.46
CA GLU A 878 0.34 20.51 -19.79
C GLU A 878 0.44 19.03 -19.36
N SER A 879 -0.55 18.47 -18.65
CA SER A 879 -0.44 17.17 -17.95
C SER A 879 -1.47 16.13 -18.38
N LYS A 880 -1.12 14.86 -18.54
CA LYS A 880 -2.01 13.84 -19.10
C LYS A 880 -1.76 12.43 -18.54
N ILE A 881 -2.32 12.09 -17.39
CA ILE A 881 -2.35 10.68 -16.93
C ILE A 881 -2.98 9.79 -18.02
N VAL A 882 -2.40 8.62 -18.33
CA VAL A 882 -3.09 7.49 -18.94
C VAL A 882 -2.82 6.23 -18.10
N LEU A 883 -3.76 5.30 -18.10
CA LEU A 883 -3.62 3.89 -17.76
C LEU A 883 -4.28 3.14 -18.93
N ASP A 884 -3.66 2.11 -19.49
CA ASP A 884 -4.23 1.31 -20.58
C ASP A 884 -3.89 -0.18 -20.42
N ASN A 885 -4.37 -1.03 -21.34
CA ASN A 885 -4.14 -2.49 -21.28
C ASN A 885 -2.68 -2.92 -21.47
N THR A 886 -1.76 -2.00 -21.80
CA THR A 886 -0.31 -2.23 -21.86
C THR A 886 0.43 -1.77 -20.60
N GLY A 887 -0.25 -1.09 -19.67
CA GLY A 887 0.28 -0.69 -18.37
C GLY A 887 -0.15 0.70 -17.91
N LEU A 888 0.32 1.09 -16.73
CA LEU A 888 0.17 2.46 -16.23
C LEU A 888 1.10 3.40 -17.03
N ALA A 889 0.55 4.51 -17.51
CA ALA A 889 0.93 5.17 -18.75
C ALA A 889 0.84 6.71 -18.61
N VAL A 890 1.29 7.25 -17.48
CA VAL A 890 0.95 8.59 -16.96
C VAL A 890 1.79 9.66 -17.68
N TYR A 891 1.24 10.56 -18.52
CA TYR A 891 1.91 11.68 -19.26
C TYR A 891 1.81 13.11 -18.61
N PRO A 892 2.20 13.37 -17.35
CA PRO A 892 2.12 15.17 -16.51
C PRO A 892 2.76 16.37 -17.25
N ALA A 893 3.19 17.48 -16.60
CA ALA A 893 3.67 18.75 -17.24
C ALA A 893 5.23 19.04 -17.28
N ALA A 894 5.98 18.45 -18.22
CA ALA A 894 7.45 18.34 -18.48
C ALA A 894 7.74 17.45 -19.72
N GLY A 895 8.09 16.15 -19.88
CA GLY A 895 8.89 15.01 -19.28
C GLY A 895 9.31 13.65 -20.23
N GLY A 896 8.93 12.73 -19.19
CA GLY A 896 8.19 11.42 -19.19
C GLY A 896 8.72 9.92 -19.12
N VAL A 897 8.37 8.98 -20.06
CA VAL A 897 7.71 7.61 -19.92
C VAL A 897 8.32 6.68 -18.86
N ILE A 898 7.73 5.88 -17.92
CA ILE A 898 6.52 5.00 -17.70
C ILE A 898 5.63 4.53 -18.84
N LYS A 899 5.90 3.27 -19.19
CA LYS A 899 4.90 2.24 -19.02
C LYS A 899 5.33 1.34 -17.86
N LEU A 900 4.55 1.34 -16.77
CA LEU A 900 4.65 0.34 -15.72
C LEU A 900 3.74 -0.83 -16.12
N GLY A 901 4.36 -1.85 -16.71
CA GLY A 901 3.68 -3.03 -17.26
C GLY A 901 4.70 -3.95 -17.94
N ARG A 902 4.48 -5.27 -17.82
CA ARG A 902 5.37 -6.28 -18.41
C ARG A 902 5.22 -6.28 -19.93
N ARG A 903 6.25 -5.88 -20.66
CA ARG A 903 6.32 -6.10 -22.11
C ARG A 903 6.78 -7.55 -22.43
N PRO A 904 6.45 -8.07 -23.63
CA PRO A 904 6.51 -9.51 -23.93
C PRO A 904 7.91 -10.12 -23.84
#